data_AF-A0AAW0F198-F1
#
_entry.id   AF-A0AAW0F198-F1
#
_cell.length_a   1.000
_cell.length_b   1.000
_cell.length_c   1.000
_cell.angle_alpha   90.00
_cell.angle_beta   90.00
_cell.angle_gamma   90.00
#
_symmetry.space_group_name_H-M   'P 1'
#
loop_
_entity.id
_entity.type
_entity.pdbx_description
1 polymer ?
#
loop_
_entity_poly.entity_id
_entity_poly.type
_entity_poly.pdbx_seq_one_letter_code
_entity_poly.pdbx_strand_id
1 'polypeptide(L)'
;MPPGGHWGKRPRDADADEPFTRFSELAPAQKVERRREERAEKKERDRTLAYFKSVQRALEEQGGGGGDAGALASIVDGFFSELLKLLKADSSFYILRNGTACRVVELALANALLLHIKSLLYVFLGHVCELLVSPVASYTLETLLASLSQGLSALADTNPDGLDAELAEGGAGMHTGSGVPSSATLLGSMAEELCEHAEDLIVHDIGGRALRSVVLMLGGRTIRQAPPPAHPVAFPRILGTVAEAVVAALEEGYGREYNTASAAEAWMAAVQAPATSLVVQNLLRVSDEGSVVDRCVRQRVEQLSYKGKPLLHHLLVDPLGCHVFQSYLQVPPPAAVVDESGGGAHATATDTVPGGDASCCWSRAAGTVTVEVDNLLKPGSDLVAQVGYVLQDLVLYAPTATHLQWLWRRVLEPRLAHLFDVPALTPVLVQLVKRCAFGGLVLTPVASSGLAAAAAGPSGGDAAGASAATEVVHHGTTLPADAVAMLRKEAAQRVRYTAVPTAFQTVVCASVCALAKQRTAKGAAQYLLVEAALGDKGFDVARYLLHLHPSASTMLQYALDKLQRDDLVAVVCHQRGSPFMQQYIKVAALAAPKAGTSGGGGGAADASAAGPLMRLYRRLQSSLAALVQDKYAAFVVEGLYEAAPVPVKEALVKALVPLYQDLRRQGSGSVAPTAAAEAAEAAAADAEADASSATPQRFIAYKVMSKCCVEQYVHRKDDWVKMAERQCHVQRLMRRMLLSE
;
A
#
# COMPACT_ATOMS: atom_id res chain seq x y z
N MET A 1 9.87 58.94 -3.70
CA MET A 1 10.09 59.04 -5.16
C MET A 1 8.81 58.59 -5.85
N PRO A 2 8.40 59.21 -6.97
CA PRO A 2 7.22 58.78 -7.72
C PRO A 2 7.43 57.34 -8.24
N PRO A 3 6.36 56.61 -8.58
CA PRO A 3 6.48 55.24 -9.06
C PRO A 3 7.30 55.23 -10.36
N GLY A 4 8.42 54.51 -10.36
CA GLY A 4 9.29 54.38 -11.52
C GLY A 4 8.62 53.48 -12.56
N GLY A 5 8.41 53.99 -13.76
CA GLY A 5 7.81 53.25 -14.87
C GLY A 5 8.55 51.95 -15.21
N HIS A 6 7.80 50.95 -15.66
CA HIS A 6 8.31 49.63 -16.02
C HIS A 6 9.20 49.66 -17.27
N TRP A 7 10.19 48.78 -17.34
CA TRP A 7 11.13 48.67 -18.46
C TRP A 7 11.63 47.25 -18.67
N GLY A 8 12.25 46.99 -19.84
CA GLY A 8 12.83 45.69 -20.18
C GLY A 8 12.46 45.22 -21.58
N LYS A 9 12.13 43.93 -21.73
CA LYS A 9 11.30 43.45 -22.85
C LYS A 9 9.83 43.57 -22.41
N ARG A 10 8.99 44.17 -23.26
CA ARG A 10 7.56 44.36 -22.94
C ARG A 10 6.97 42.98 -22.61
N PRO A 11 6.31 42.79 -21.46
CA PRO A 11 5.55 41.56 -21.21
C PRO A 11 4.57 41.34 -22.36
N ARG A 12 4.39 40.09 -22.79
CA ARG A 12 3.54 39.78 -23.95
C ARG A 12 2.06 40.12 -23.70
N ASP A 13 1.67 40.22 -22.43
CA ASP A 13 0.28 40.32 -21.98
C ASP A 13 -0.01 41.57 -21.12
N ALA A 14 0.86 42.59 -21.13
CA ALA A 14 0.61 43.83 -20.38
C ALA A 14 -0.31 44.78 -21.18
N ASP A 15 -1.35 45.30 -20.52
CA ASP A 15 -2.26 46.33 -21.04
C ASP A 15 -1.48 47.52 -21.62
N ALA A 16 -1.98 48.05 -22.74
CA ALA A 16 -1.26 48.99 -23.59
C ALA A 16 -0.94 50.35 -22.95
N ASP A 17 -1.48 50.65 -21.76
CA ASP A 17 -1.51 51.97 -21.14
C ASP A 17 -0.44 52.22 -20.05
N GLU A 18 0.40 51.24 -19.69
CA GLU A 18 1.54 51.52 -18.80
C GLU A 18 2.75 52.10 -19.57
N PRO A 19 3.34 53.23 -19.10
CA PRO A 19 4.52 53.82 -19.72
C PRO A 19 5.71 52.86 -19.60
N PHE A 20 6.06 52.25 -20.73
CA PHE A 20 7.13 51.26 -20.83
C PHE A 20 8.31 51.81 -21.65
N THR A 21 9.49 51.89 -21.04
CA THR A 21 10.70 52.42 -21.70
C THR A 21 11.67 51.28 -21.98
N ARG A 22 12.12 51.11 -23.24
CA ARG A 22 13.11 50.06 -23.54
C ARG A 22 14.47 50.44 -22.97
N PHE A 23 15.26 49.44 -22.57
CA PHE A 23 16.63 49.69 -22.09
C PHE A 23 17.47 50.48 -23.12
N SER A 24 17.23 50.28 -24.42
CA SER A 24 17.87 51.04 -25.51
C SER A 24 17.52 52.53 -25.52
N GLU A 25 16.34 52.89 -25.01
CA GLU A 25 15.78 54.25 -25.01
C GLU A 25 16.19 55.04 -23.75
N LEU A 26 16.75 54.38 -22.74
CA LEU A 26 17.29 55.04 -21.56
C LEU A 26 18.52 55.91 -21.89
N ALA A 27 18.64 57.05 -21.21
CA ALA A 27 19.81 57.91 -21.33
C ALA A 27 21.08 57.16 -20.84
N PRO A 28 22.30 57.49 -21.33
CA PRO A 28 23.53 56.79 -20.96
C PRO A 28 23.78 56.70 -19.45
N ALA A 29 23.47 57.76 -18.70
CA ALA A 29 23.60 57.77 -17.24
C ALA A 29 22.63 56.77 -16.56
N GLN A 30 21.37 56.73 -17.01
CA GLN A 30 20.35 55.81 -16.50
C GLN A 30 20.70 54.34 -16.83
N LYS A 31 21.29 54.07 -18.01
CA LYS A 31 21.80 52.73 -18.37
C LYS A 31 22.91 52.25 -17.43
N VAL A 32 23.81 53.14 -17.02
CA VAL A 32 24.91 52.79 -16.09
C VAL A 32 24.37 52.52 -14.69
N GLU A 33 23.46 53.36 -14.20
CA GLU A 33 22.79 53.18 -12.91
C GLU A 33 22.02 51.86 -12.86
N ARG A 34 21.31 51.51 -13.93
CA ARG A 34 20.55 50.25 -13.99
C ARG A 34 21.40 49.00 -14.15
N ARG A 35 22.54 49.07 -14.84
CA ARG A 35 23.53 47.98 -14.79
C ARG A 35 24.13 47.81 -13.39
N ARG A 36 24.20 48.87 -12.56
CA ARG A 36 24.63 48.74 -11.17
C ARG A 36 23.56 48.05 -10.33
N GLU A 37 22.30 48.43 -10.51
CA GLU A 37 21.17 47.78 -9.84
C GLU A 37 21.02 46.31 -10.23
N GLU A 38 21.06 45.96 -11.53
CA GLU A 38 21.01 44.56 -11.99
C GLU A 38 22.13 43.70 -11.38
N ARG A 39 23.33 44.25 -11.25
CA ARG A 39 24.46 43.55 -10.60
C ARG A 39 24.23 43.40 -9.10
N ALA A 40 23.65 44.40 -8.44
CA ALA A 40 23.31 44.34 -7.02
C ALA A 40 22.22 43.29 -6.78
N GLU A 41 21.14 43.30 -7.57
CA GLU A 41 20.07 42.29 -7.52
C GLU A 41 20.62 40.88 -7.78
N LYS A 42 21.46 40.70 -8.81
CA LYS A 42 22.07 39.40 -9.10
C LYS A 42 22.93 38.93 -7.93
N LYS A 43 23.76 39.82 -7.36
CA LYS A 43 24.61 39.48 -6.22
C LYS A 43 23.79 39.07 -4.99
N GLU A 44 22.68 39.75 -4.74
CA GLU A 44 21.77 39.40 -3.64
C GLU A 44 21.06 38.05 -3.91
N ARG A 45 20.60 37.80 -5.14
CA ARG A 45 20.05 36.50 -5.54
C ARG A 45 21.07 35.36 -5.35
N ASP A 46 22.31 35.56 -5.78
CA ASP A 46 23.39 34.57 -5.63
C ASP A 46 23.71 34.33 -4.15
N ARG A 47 23.70 35.38 -3.32
CA ARG A 47 23.89 35.28 -1.86
C ARG A 47 22.76 34.48 -1.20
N THR A 48 21.51 34.79 -1.53
CA THR A 48 20.35 34.05 -1.00
C THR A 48 20.41 32.59 -1.41
N LEU A 49 20.70 32.28 -2.68
CA LEU A 49 20.84 30.89 -3.13
C LEU A 49 22.01 30.16 -2.46
N ALA A 50 23.13 30.85 -2.21
CA ALA A 50 24.25 30.27 -1.46
C ALA A 50 23.85 29.92 -0.02
N TYR A 51 23.06 30.77 0.65
CA TYR A 51 22.50 30.49 1.96
C TYR A 51 21.62 29.23 1.94
N PHE A 52 20.67 29.12 1.00
CA PHE A 52 19.79 27.95 0.89
C PHE A 52 20.59 26.66 0.65
N LYS A 53 21.59 26.69 -0.23
CA LYS A 53 22.47 25.52 -0.47
C LYS A 53 23.28 25.14 0.78
N SER A 54 23.69 26.12 1.58
CA SER A 54 24.38 25.87 2.84
C SER A 54 23.46 25.17 3.84
N VAL A 55 22.21 25.64 3.95
CA VAL A 55 21.19 25.02 4.81
C VAL A 55 20.87 23.60 4.34
N GLN A 56 20.75 23.38 3.03
CA GLN A 56 20.51 22.04 2.47
C GLN A 56 21.55 21.03 2.95
N ARG A 57 22.85 21.37 2.83
CA ARG A 57 23.94 20.50 3.26
C ARG A 57 23.86 20.22 4.76
N ALA A 58 23.59 21.24 5.56
CA ALA A 58 23.46 21.08 7.01
C ALA A 58 22.29 20.15 7.40
N LEU A 59 21.15 20.25 6.71
CA LEU A 59 20.00 19.36 6.92
C LEU A 59 20.31 17.91 6.50
N GLU A 60 20.99 17.73 5.37
CA GLU A 60 21.37 16.40 4.85
C GLU A 60 22.43 15.72 5.75
N GLU A 61 23.41 16.47 6.25
CA GLU A 61 24.44 15.97 7.16
C GLU A 61 23.86 15.51 8.51
N GLN A 62 22.90 16.25 9.07
CA GLN A 62 22.27 15.91 10.35
C GLN A 62 21.16 14.85 10.21
N GLY A 63 20.49 14.77 9.05
CA GLY A 63 19.39 13.82 8.79
C GLY A 63 19.82 12.36 8.57
N GLY A 64 21.11 12.09 8.34
CA GLY A 64 21.65 10.77 7.99
C GLY A 64 21.74 9.72 9.11
N GLY A 65 21.04 9.91 10.23
CA GLY A 65 20.97 8.93 11.34
C GLY A 65 22.14 8.97 12.34
N GLY A 66 23.08 9.92 12.18
CA GLY A 66 24.19 10.17 13.12
C GLY A 66 24.25 11.59 13.69
N GLY A 67 23.28 12.46 13.34
CA GLY A 67 23.23 13.86 13.78
C GLY A 67 22.56 14.07 15.14
N ASP A 68 22.91 15.17 15.81
CA ASP A 68 22.27 15.60 17.06
C ASP A 68 20.89 16.22 16.75
N ALA A 69 19.83 15.66 17.34
CA ALA A 69 18.46 16.14 17.17
C ALA A 69 18.29 17.59 17.63
N GLY A 70 19.04 18.04 18.66
CA GLY A 70 19.02 19.42 19.11
C GLY A 70 19.64 20.37 18.09
N ALA A 71 20.74 19.98 17.46
CA ALA A 71 21.38 20.74 16.39
C ALA A 71 20.47 20.86 15.16
N LEU A 72 19.81 19.77 14.76
CA LEU A 72 18.85 19.77 13.66
C LEU A 72 17.68 20.74 13.92
N ALA A 73 17.09 20.69 15.12
CA ALA A 73 16.01 21.60 15.51
C ALA A 73 16.45 23.07 15.45
N SER A 74 17.66 23.39 15.96
CA SER A 74 18.20 24.76 15.91
C SER A 74 18.43 25.26 14.49
N ILE A 75 18.92 24.40 13.58
CA ILE A 75 19.10 24.74 12.15
C ILE A 75 17.74 25.05 11.52
N VAL A 76 16.74 24.21 11.77
CA VAL A 76 15.38 24.37 11.23
C VAL A 76 14.74 25.66 11.75
N ASP A 77 14.81 25.92 13.06
CA ASP A 77 14.28 27.14 13.68
C ASP A 77 14.94 28.41 13.11
N GLY A 78 16.27 28.42 13.01
CA GLY A 78 17.02 29.53 12.43
C GLY A 78 16.67 29.76 10.96
N PHE A 79 16.51 28.69 10.19
CA PHE A 79 16.11 28.76 8.79
C PHE A 79 14.70 29.34 8.61
N PHE A 80 13.71 28.87 9.37
CA PHE A 80 12.34 29.41 9.25
C PHE A 80 12.24 30.87 9.70
N SER A 81 13.01 31.29 10.70
CA SER A 81 13.08 32.69 11.10
C SER A 81 13.55 33.60 9.94
N GLU A 82 14.61 33.20 9.24
CA GLU A 82 15.11 33.96 8.08
C GLU A 82 14.20 33.84 6.86
N LEU A 83 13.66 32.65 6.58
CA LEU A 83 12.71 32.43 5.49
C LEU A 83 11.48 33.33 5.63
N LEU A 84 10.87 33.39 6.82
CA LEU A 84 9.69 34.22 7.07
C LEU A 84 10.01 35.71 6.91
N LYS A 85 11.20 36.17 7.28
CA LYS A 85 11.63 37.56 7.03
C LYS A 85 11.76 37.84 5.54
N LEU A 86 12.38 36.93 4.79
CA LEU A 86 12.55 37.06 3.33
C LEU A 86 11.19 37.10 2.62
N LEU A 87 10.28 36.19 2.96
CA LEU A 87 8.95 36.13 2.34
C LEU A 87 8.09 37.35 2.69
N LYS A 88 8.14 37.85 3.93
CA LYS A 88 7.43 39.08 4.32
C LYS A 88 8.00 40.33 3.64
N ALA A 89 9.27 40.32 3.28
CA ALA A 89 9.91 41.42 2.56
C ALA A 89 9.61 41.41 1.04
N ASP A 90 9.20 40.26 0.49
CA ASP A 90 8.89 40.07 -0.93
C ASP A 90 7.52 39.41 -1.12
N SER A 91 6.49 40.24 -1.29
CA SER A 91 5.11 39.79 -1.53
C SER A 91 4.91 39.10 -2.88
N SER A 92 5.88 39.13 -3.80
CA SER A 92 5.81 38.39 -5.06
C SER A 92 6.26 36.93 -4.93
N PHE A 93 6.78 36.56 -3.75
CA PHE A 93 7.37 35.27 -3.45
C PHE A 93 8.32 34.77 -4.53
N TYR A 94 9.15 35.68 -5.08
CA TYR A 94 10.04 35.38 -6.20
C TYR A 94 10.97 34.20 -5.87
N ILE A 95 11.36 34.08 -4.60
CA ILE A 95 12.19 32.98 -4.10
C ILE A 95 11.57 31.59 -4.32
N LEU A 96 10.24 31.47 -4.26
CA LEU A 96 9.51 30.22 -4.48
C LEU A 96 9.35 29.85 -5.96
N ARG A 97 9.83 30.70 -6.88
CA ARG A 97 10.00 30.34 -8.29
C ARG A 97 11.28 29.54 -8.53
N ASN A 98 12.15 29.42 -7.53
CA ASN A 98 13.41 28.69 -7.63
C ASN A 98 13.27 27.27 -7.04
N GLY A 99 13.44 26.24 -7.89
CA GLY A 99 13.35 24.84 -7.47
C GLY A 99 14.34 24.40 -6.41
N THR A 100 15.54 24.99 -6.37
CA THR A 100 16.50 24.71 -5.29
C THR A 100 15.99 25.26 -3.97
N ALA A 101 15.52 26.52 -3.95
CA ALA A 101 14.98 27.12 -2.74
C ALA A 101 13.77 26.34 -2.20
N CYS A 102 12.80 26.02 -3.07
CA CYS A 102 11.65 25.19 -2.75
C CYS A 102 12.06 23.83 -2.16
N ARG A 103 13.05 23.16 -2.75
CA ARG A 103 13.50 21.85 -2.24
C ARG A 103 14.10 21.92 -0.84
N VAL A 104 14.82 22.99 -0.52
CA VAL A 104 15.35 23.21 0.83
C VAL A 104 14.22 23.48 1.82
N VAL A 105 13.22 24.26 1.44
CA VAL A 105 12.01 24.48 2.26
C VAL A 105 11.30 23.15 2.52
N GLU A 106 11.11 22.32 1.48
CA GLU A 106 10.52 20.98 1.62
C GLU A 106 11.30 20.08 2.59
N LEU A 107 12.64 20.09 2.52
CA LEU A 107 13.49 19.33 3.42
C LEU A 107 13.39 19.82 4.87
N ALA A 108 13.37 21.14 5.08
CA ALA A 108 13.21 21.73 6.40
C ALA A 108 11.82 21.43 7.01
N LEU A 109 10.76 21.41 6.18
CA LEU A 109 9.39 21.11 6.59
C LEU A 109 9.21 19.71 7.17
N ALA A 110 10.08 18.75 6.84
CA ALA A 110 10.02 17.40 7.40
C ALA A 110 10.33 17.35 8.91
N ASN A 111 11.02 18.38 9.43
CA ASN A 111 11.43 18.48 10.85
C ASN A 111 10.92 19.77 11.50
N ALA A 112 10.00 20.48 10.84
CA ALA A 112 9.50 21.76 11.31
C ALA A 112 8.51 21.60 12.47
N LEU A 113 8.59 22.52 13.45
CA LEU A 113 7.57 22.66 14.48
C LEU A 113 6.26 23.14 13.85
N LEU A 114 5.13 22.75 14.47
CA LEU A 114 3.79 23.17 14.03
C LEU A 114 3.65 24.69 13.91
N LEU A 115 4.30 25.46 14.80
CA LEU A 115 4.29 26.91 14.73
C LEU A 115 4.92 27.44 13.43
N HIS A 116 6.04 26.88 12.96
CA HIS A 116 6.68 27.31 11.71
C HIS A 116 5.83 26.98 10.50
N ILE A 117 5.23 25.79 10.50
CA ILE A 117 4.30 25.34 9.45
C ILE A 117 3.12 26.31 9.36
N LYS A 118 2.47 26.61 10.48
CA LYS A 118 1.36 27.57 10.54
C LYS A 118 1.77 28.98 10.14
N SER A 119 2.93 29.44 10.61
CA SER A 119 3.46 30.77 10.27
C SER A 119 3.72 30.91 8.77
N LEU A 120 4.22 29.85 8.13
CA LEU A 120 4.44 29.85 6.70
C LEU A 120 3.12 29.86 5.92
N LEU A 121 2.12 29.06 6.34
CA LEU A 121 0.78 29.10 5.75
C LEU A 121 0.15 30.49 5.89
N TYR A 122 0.28 31.10 7.07
CA TYR A 122 -0.24 32.45 7.32
C TYR A 122 0.39 33.51 6.40
N VAL A 123 1.69 33.41 6.10
CA VAL A 123 2.36 34.30 5.14
C VAL A 123 1.88 34.08 3.71
N PHE A 124 1.46 32.86 3.35
CA PHE A 124 0.99 32.53 2.00
C PHE A 124 -0.45 32.95 1.71
N LEU A 125 -1.26 33.26 2.74
CA LEU A 125 -2.64 33.70 2.54
C LEU A 125 -2.71 34.95 1.64
N GLY A 126 -3.64 34.95 0.68
CA GLY A 126 -3.77 35.96 -0.36
C GLY A 126 -2.99 35.65 -1.64
N HIS A 127 -2.17 34.59 -1.65
CA HIS A 127 -1.38 34.14 -2.79
C HIS A 127 -1.38 32.61 -2.94
N VAL A 128 -2.20 31.88 -2.17
CA VAL A 128 -2.30 30.42 -2.21
C VAL A 128 -2.59 29.94 -3.62
N CYS A 129 -3.51 30.61 -4.34
CA CYS A 129 -3.88 30.24 -5.70
C CYS A 129 -2.70 30.37 -6.67
N GLU A 130 -1.92 31.45 -6.57
CA GLU A 130 -0.70 31.65 -7.37
C GLU A 130 0.35 30.57 -7.10
N LEU A 131 0.48 30.16 -5.82
CA LEU A 131 1.39 29.10 -5.42
C LEU A 131 0.92 27.73 -5.93
N LEU A 132 -0.39 27.46 -5.95
CA LEU A 132 -0.95 26.19 -6.44
C LEU A 132 -0.75 25.98 -7.93
N VAL A 133 -0.82 27.04 -8.74
CA VAL A 133 -0.59 26.95 -10.20
C VAL A 133 0.88 27.00 -10.59
N SER A 134 1.76 27.39 -9.66
CA SER A 134 3.21 27.42 -9.87
C SER A 134 3.79 26.02 -10.09
N PRO A 135 4.61 25.80 -11.14
CA PRO A 135 5.22 24.49 -11.43
C PRO A 135 6.20 24.01 -10.36
N VAL A 136 6.62 24.90 -9.45
CA VAL A 136 7.59 24.60 -8.41
C VAL A 136 7.00 24.82 -7.02
N ALA A 137 6.37 25.98 -6.78
CA ALA A 137 5.89 26.35 -5.45
C ALA A 137 4.72 25.47 -4.99
N SER A 138 3.94 24.92 -5.92
CA SER A 138 2.83 24.00 -5.60
C SER A 138 3.31 22.79 -4.80
N TYR A 139 4.52 22.29 -5.10
CA TYR A 139 5.12 21.19 -4.36
C TYR A 139 5.51 21.56 -2.93
N THR A 140 6.00 22.77 -2.72
CA THR A 140 6.29 23.30 -1.38
C THR A 140 5.01 23.46 -0.58
N LEU A 141 3.93 23.96 -1.18
CA LEU A 141 2.62 24.08 -0.53
C LEU A 141 2.05 22.69 -0.17
N GLU A 142 2.14 21.71 -1.05
CA GLU A 142 1.70 20.35 -0.73
C GLU A 142 2.50 19.71 0.40
N THR A 143 3.82 19.93 0.45
CA THR A 143 4.66 19.47 1.56
C THR A 143 4.31 20.19 2.85
N LEU A 144 4.00 21.50 2.79
CA LEU A 144 3.53 22.26 3.94
C LEU A 144 2.24 21.68 4.52
N LEU A 145 1.27 21.36 3.66
CA LEU A 145 0.00 20.75 4.08
C LEU A 145 0.19 19.33 4.61
N ALA A 146 1.11 18.54 4.04
CA ALA A 146 1.47 17.23 4.56
C ALA A 146 2.11 17.32 5.96
N SER A 147 3.05 18.25 6.16
CA SER A 147 3.67 18.52 7.46
C SER A 147 2.65 19.05 8.48
N LEU A 148 1.68 19.87 8.05
CA LEU A 148 0.58 20.31 8.91
C LEU A 148 -0.26 19.13 9.40
N SER A 149 -0.66 18.24 8.50
CA SER A 149 -1.42 17.03 8.84
C SER A 149 -0.66 16.13 9.81
N GLN A 150 0.65 15.96 9.61
CA GLN A 150 1.52 15.19 10.51
C GLN A 150 1.66 15.86 11.88
N GLY A 151 1.89 17.18 11.91
CA GLY A 151 2.00 17.95 13.15
C GLY A 151 0.72 17.89 13.99
N LEU A 152 -0.45 18.00 13.36
CA LEU A 152 -1.75 17.87 14.03
C LEU A 152 -1.99 16.43 14.50
N SER A 153 -1.66 15.43 13.68
CA SER A 153 -1.76 14.02 14.09
C SER A 153 -0.89 13.69 15.30
N ALA A 154 0.29 14.31 15.43
CA ALA A 154 1.17 14.09 16.57
C ALA A 154 0.60 14.67 17.88
N LEU A 155 -0.16 15.77 17.80
CA LEU A 155 -0.81 16.37 18.97
C LEU A 155 -1.86 15.45 19.61
N ALA A 156 -2.52 14.61 18.82
CA ALA A 156 -3.54 13.68 19.33
C ALA A 156 -3.00 12.79 20.47
N ASP A 157 -1.73 12.40 20.38
CA ASP A 157 -1.06 11.58 21.40
C ASP A 157 -0.43 12.43 22.52
N THR A 158 0.19 13.55 22.16
CA THR A 158 1.05 14.30 23.10
C THR A 158 0.34 15.44 23.83
N ASN A 159 -0.68 16.04 23.22
CA ASN A 159 -1.38 17.23 23.73
C ASN A 159 -2.79 17.37 23.11
N PRO A 160 -3.77 16.58 23.57
CA PRO A 160 -5.12 16.56 23.01
C PRO A 160 -5.85 17.92 23.16
N ASP A 161 -5.68 18.61 24.28
CA ASP A 161 -6.24 19.96 24.48
C ASP A 161 -5.67 20.97 23.48
N GLY A 162 -4.38 20.83 23.16
CA GLY A 162 -3.71 21.59 22.11
C GLY A 162 -4.26 21.30 20.72
N LEU A 163 -4.60 20.04 20.42
CA LEU A 163 -5.27 19.67 19.18
C LEU A 163 -6.64 20.34 19.09
N ASP A 164 -7.46 20.26 20.14
CA ASP A 164 -8.78 20.89 20.16
C ASP A 164 -8.69 22.41 19.93
N ALA A 165 -7.70 23.07 20.53
CA ALA A 165 -7.44 24.49 20.30
C ALA A 165 -7.02 24.79 18.84
N GLU A 166 -6.26 23.90 18.20
CA GLU A 166 -5.87 24.04 16.79
C GLU A 166 -7.02 23.77 15.81
N LEU A 167 -8.02 22.99 16.22
CA LEU A 167 -9.22 22.68 15.43
C LEU A 167 -10.35 23.72 15.62
N ALA A 168 -10.23 24.61 16.61
CA ALA A 168 -11.21 25.67 16.84
C ALA A 168 -11.08 26.81 15.82
N GLU A 169 -12.11 26.98 14.99
CA GLU A 169 -12.22 28.08 14.02
C GLU A 169 -12.38 29.44 14.72
N GLY A 170 -11.67 30.47 14.23
CA GLY A 170 -11.58 31.79 14.87
C GLY A 170 -10.70 31.84 16.12
N GLY A 171 -10.11 30.71 16.53
CA GLY A 171 -9.25 30.59 17.71
C GLY A 171 -7.80 30.99 17.48
N ALA A 172 -7.05 31.22 18.57
CA ALA A 172 -5.61 31.50 18.53
C ALA A 172 -4.72 30.24 18.41
N GLY A 173 -5.31 29.04 18.49
CA GLY A 173 -4.56 27.78 18.52
C GLY A 173 -3.82 27.55 19.84
N MET A 174 -2.92 26.57 19.87
CA MET A 174 -2.16 26.20 21.06
C MET A 174 -1.00 27.17 21.37
N HIS A 175 -0.58 27.97 20.38
CA HIS A 175 0.57 28.90 20.49
C HIS A 175 0.10 30.33 20.79
N THR A 176 -0.59 30.50 21.91
CA THR A 176 -1.11 31.80 22.36
C THR A 176 0.04 32.82 22.52
N GLY A 177 -0.13 34.02 21.97
CA GLY A 177 0.89 35.07 21.99
C GLY A 177 1.84 35.12 20.79
N SER A 178 1.83 34.12 19.90
CA SER A 178 2.60 34.15 18.65
C SER A 178 2.02 35.09 17.58
N GLY A 179 0.74 35.45 17.71
CA GLY A 179 -0.02 36.20 16.71
C GLY A 179 -0.47 35.36 15.51
N VAL A 180 -0.17 34.04 15.49
CA VAL A 180 -0.58 33.12 14.42
C VAL A 180 -1.89 32.41 14.83
N PRO A 181 -2.98 32.50 14.03
CA PRO A 181 -4.26 31.85 14.31
C PRO A 181 -4.18 30.32 14.42
N SER A 182 -5.27 29.68 14.86
CA SER A 182 -5.42 28.22 14.84
C SER A 182 -5.31 27.65 13.42
N SER A 183 -4.92 26.38 13.32
CA SER A 183 -4.81 25.67 12.04
C SER A 183 -6.14 25.65 11.28
N ALA A 184 -7.27 25.45 11.96
CA ALA A 184 -8.60 25.53 11.36
C ALA A 184 -8.88 26.91 10.75
N THR A 185 -8.52 28.00 11.44
CA THR A 185 -8.72 29.37 10.92
C THR A 185 -7.89 29.62 9.67
N LEU A 186 -6.61 29.22 9.69
CA LEU A 186 -5.73 29.37 8.52
C LEU A 186 -6.22 28.58 7.31
N LEU A 187 -6.71 27.37 7.53
CA LEU A 187 -7.28 26.53 6.48
C LEU A 187 -8.63 27.06 5.97
N GLY A 188 -9.41 27.71 6.84
CA GLY A 188 -10.63 28.41 6.46
C GLY A 188 -10.34 29.55 5.50
N SER A 189 -9.42 30.46 5.85
CA SER A 189 -9.00 31.56 4.97
C SER A 189 -8.36 31.07 3.67
N MET A 190 -7.58 29.98 3.73
CA MET A 190 -7.06 29.33 2.53
C MET A 190 -8.22 28.84 1.64
N ALA A 191 -9.22 28.18 2.21
CA ALA A 191 -10.38 27.69 1.46
C ALA A 191 -11.20 28.81 0.83
N GLU A 192 -11.39 29.94 1.52
CA GLU A 192 -12.05 31.12 0.95
C GLU A 192 -11.36 31.58 -0.35
N GLU A 193 -10.03 31.73 -0.32
CA GLU A 193 -9.24 32.10 -1.50
C GLU A 193 -9.38 31.06 -2.64
N LEU A 194 -9.38 29.76 -2.31
CA LEU A 194 -9.58 28.70 -3.30
C LEU A 194 -10.98 28.74 -3.92
N CYS A 195 -12.00 29.07 -3.15
CA CYS A 195 -13.37 29.16 -3.63
C CYS A 195 -13.54 30.31 -4.63
N GLU A 196 -12.89 31.46 -4.39
CA GLU A 196 -12.92 32.60 -5.31
C GLU A 196 -12.28 32.29 -6.67
N HIS A 197 -11.28 31.39 -6.69
CA HIS A 197 -10.53 31.01 -7.89
C HIS A 197 -10.80 29.58 -8.38
N ALA A 198 -11.88 28.95 -7.93
CA ALA A 198 -12.14 27.53 -8.20
C ALA A 198 -12.26 27.22 -9.70
N GLU A 199 -12.81 28.15 -10.49
CA GLU A 199 -12.95 28.03 -11.95
C GLU A 199 -11.60 27.96 -12.66
N ASP A 200 -10.66 28.83 -12.30
CA ASP A 200 -9.32 28.84 -12.89
C ASP A 200 -8.50 27.62 -12.44
N LEU A 201 -8.64 27.22 -11.18
CA LEU A 201 -7.88 26.11 -10.60
C LEU A 201 -8.27 24.76 -11.18
N ILE A 202 -9.56 24.53 -11.44
CA ILE A 202 -10.06 23.21 -11.85
C ILE A 202 -9.68 22.86 -13.30
N VAL A 203 -9.46 23.88 -14.14
CA VAL A 203 -9.08 23.75 -15.55
C VAL A 203 -7.55 23.72 -15.73
N HIS A 204 -6.82 24.31 -14.80
CA HIS A 204 -5.36 24.37 -14.83
C HIS A 204 -4.72 23.05 -14.39
N ASP A 205 -3.84 22.46 -15.21
CA ASP A 205 -3.21 21.15 -14.93
C ASP A 205 -2.49 21.07 -13.57
N ILE A 206 -1.62 22.05 -13.29
CA ILE A 206 -0.87 22.12 -12.01
C ILE A 206 -1.81 22.46 -10.84
N GLY A 207 -2.71 23.43 -11.03
CA GLY A 207 -3.72 23.83 -10.05
C GLY A 207 -4.60 22.65 -9.61
N GLY A 208 -5.22 21.94 -10.56
CA GLY A 208 -6.06 20.77 -10.27
C GLY A 208 -5.29 19.64 -9.57
N ARG A 209 -4.03 19.40 -9.99
CA ARG A 209 -3.14 18.44 -9.31
C ARG A 209 -2.91 18.80 -7.85
N ALA A 210 -2.64 20.07 -7.55
CA ALA A 210 -2.36 20.54 -6.20
C ALA A 210 -3.65 20.69 -5.35
N LEU A 211 -4.76 21.08 -5.97
CA LEU A 211 -6.10 21.11 -5.36
C LEU A 211 -6.52 19.73 -4.84
N ARG A 212 -6.20 18.66 -5.58
CA ARG A 212 -6.38 17.29 -5.10
C ARG A 212 -5.68 17.06 -3.74
N SER A 213 -4.49 17.60 -3.54
CA SER A 213 -3.73 17.45 -2.29
C SER A 213 -4.38 18.22 -1.15
N VAL A 214 -4.96 19.39 -1.42
CA VAL A 214 -5.79 20.13 -0.47
C VAL A 214 -7.00 19.30 -0.05
N VAL A 215 -7.76 18.76 -1.00
CA VAL A 215 -8.93 17.91 -0.73
C VAL A 215 -8.57 16.71 0.14
N LEU A 216 -7.48 16.01 -0.18
CA LEU A 216 -7.00 14.88 0.61
C LEU A 216 -6.61 15.30 2.04
N MET A 217 -5.91 16.43 2.20
CA MET A 217 -5.53 16.94 3.51
C MET A 217 -6.76 17.24 4.37
N LEU A 218 -7.70 18.00 3.83
CA LEU A 218 -8.91 18.40 4.53
C LEU A 218 -9.79 17.18 4.88
N GLY A 219 -9.73 16.11 4.08
CA GLY A 219 -10.37 14.82 4.38
C GLY A 219 -9.57 13.89 5.31
N GLY A 220 -8.46 14.36 5.90
CA GLY A 220 -7.61 13.59 6.80
C GLY A 220 -6.88 12.42 6.12
N ARG A 221 -6.53 12.55 4.83
CA ARG A 221 -5.83 11.53 4.05
C ARG A 221 -4.38 11.94 3.78
N THR A 222 -3.56 10.93 3.49
CA THR A 222 -2.16 11.14 3.12
C THR A 222 -2.01 11.83 1.77
N ILE A 223 -0.93 12.62 1.67
CA ILE A 223 -0.58 13.41 0.50
C ILE A 223 0.85 13.02 0.06
N ARG A 224 1.14 13.03 -1.25
CA ARG A 224 2.49 12.87 -1.85
C ARG A 224 3.40 11.81 -1.21
N GLN A 225 2.87 10.62 -0.92
CA GLN A 225 3.63 9.50 -0.32
C GLN A 225 4.16 9.78 1.10
N ALA A 226 3.68 10.83 1.76
CA ALA A 226 3.97 11.07 3.16
C ALA A 226 3.56 9.84 4.01
N PRO A 227 4.29 9.53 5.09
CA PRO A 227 3.89 8.51 6.04
C PRO A 227 2.43 8.69 6.48
N PRO A 228 1.64 7.61 6.59
CA PRO A 228 0.27 7.70 7.09
C PRO A 228 0.25 8.28 8.50
N PRO A 229 -0.60 9.31 8.76
CA PRO A 229 -0.75 9.84 10.10
C PRO A 229 -1.31 8.76 11.01
N ALA A 230 -0.81 8.70 12.25
CA ALA A 230 -1.31 7.77 13.26
C ALA A 230 -2.78 8.07 13.61
N HIS A 231 -3.12 9.37 13.66
CA HIS A 231 -4.44 9.90 13.93
C HIS A 231 -4.85 10.82 12.78
N PRO A 232 -5.69 10.34 11.84
CA PRO A 232 -6.23 11.17 10.78
C PRO A 232 -7.01 12.37 11.34
N VAL A 233 -6.56 13.59 11.03
CA VAL A 233 -7.24 14.84 11.40
C VAL A 233 -7.93 15.40 10.16
N ALA A 234 -9.24 15.64 10.22
CA ALA A 234 -10.05 16.12 9.10
C ALA A 234 -10.80 17.42 9.45
N PHE A 235 -11.14 18.18 8.42
CA PHE A 235 -11.81 19.49 8.47
C PHE A 235 -13.09 19.46 7.63
N PRO A 236 -14.13 18.72 8.05
CA PRO A 236 -15.29 18.40 7.21
C PRO A 236 -16.10 19.63 6.77
N ARG A 237 -16.14 20.69 7.61
CA ARG A 237 -16.82 21.95 7.25
C ARG A 237 -16.11 22.67 6.11
N ILE A 238 -14.80 22.92 6.29
CA ILE A 238 -13.93 23.57 5.30
C ILE A 238 -13.92 22.76 4.00
N LEU A 239 -13.80 21.44 4.09
CA LEU A 239 -13.87 20.53 2.94
C LEU A 239 -15.21 20.63 2.20
N GLY A 240 -16.33 20.75 2.92
CA GLY A 240 -17.65 20.94 2.34
C GLY A 240 -17.73 22.21 1.49
N THR A 241 -17.24 23.34 2.01
CA THR A 241 -17.21 24.62 1.30
C THR A 241 -16.37 24.53 0.02
N VAL A 242 -15.17 23.93 0.10
CA VAL A 242 -14.33 23.72 -1.10
C VAL A 242 -15.02 22.80 -2.10
N ALA A 243 -15.67 21.72 -1.65
CA ALA A 243 -16.37 20.79 -2.53
C ALA A 243 -17.53 21.46 -3.28
N GLU A 244 -18.32 22.31 -2.61
CA GLU A 244 -19.38 23.10 -3.24
C GLU A 244 -18.84 24.01 -4.33
N ALA A 245 -17.79 24.80 -4.02
CA ALA A 245 -17.19 25.72 -4.99
C ALA A 245 -16.57 24.98 -6.19
N VAL A 246 -15.86 23.87 -5.95
CA VAL A 246 -15.25 23.06 -7.01
C VAL A 246 -16.29 22.41 -7.91
N VAL A 247 -17.39 21.89 -7.36
CA VAL A 247 -18.47 21.30 -8.17
C VAL A 247 -19.23 22.38 -8.95
N ALA A 248 -19.47 23.54 -8.35
CA ALA A 248 -20.07 24.67 -9.06
C ALA A 248 -19.17 25.13 -10.22
N ALA A 249 -17.87 25.29 -9.96
CA ALA A 249 -16.87 25.62 -10.98
C ALA A 249 -16.79 24.57 -12.10
N LEU A 250 -16.96 23.28 -11.76
CA LEU A 250 -17.04 22.20 -12.75
C LEU A 250 -18.29 22.33 -13.63
N GLU A 251 -19.46 22.61 -13.07
CA GLU A 251 -20.70 22.66 -13.86
C GLU A 251 -20.85 23.97 -14.65
N GLU A 252 -20.49 25.11 -14.04
CA GLU A 252 -20.67 26.44 -14.61
C GLU A 252 -19.42 26.95 -15.35
N GLY A 253 -18.25 26.87 -14.70
CA GLY A 253 -16.98 27.34 -15.25
C GLY A 253 -16.49 26.47 -16.40
N TYR A 254 -16.35 25.16 -16.15
CA TYR A 254 -15.96 24.19 -17.19
C TYR A 254 -17.00 24.14 -18.31
N GLY A 255 -18.28 24.27 -17.96
CA GLY A 255 -19.37 24.34 -18.93
C GLY A 255 -19.24 25.53 -19.89
N ARG A 256 -18.81 26.69 -19.39
CA ARG A 256 -18.53 27.89 -20.21
C ARG A 256 -17.28 27.72 -21.06
N GLU A 257 -16.17 27.24 -20.50
CA GLU A 257 -14.91 27.10 -21.23
C GLU A 257 -15.01 26.09 -22.38
N TYR A 258 -15.69 24.95 -22.16
CA TYR A 258 -15.84 23.88 -23.15
C TYR A 258 -17.19 23.93 -23.90
N ASN A 259 -17.99 24.98 -23.68
CA ASN A 259 -19.29 25.22 -24.32
C ASN A 259 -20.23 24.00 -24.27
N THR A 260 -20.36 23.39 -23.08
CA THR A 260 -21.18 22.19 -22.89
C THR A 260 -22.66 22.54 -22.70
N ALA A 261 -23.58 21.73 -23.21
CA ALA A 261 -25.01 22.06 -23.23
C ALA A 261 -25.77 21.69 -21.94
N SER A 262 -25.16 20.90 -21.04
CA SER A 262 -25.77 20.53 -19.76
C SER A 262 -24.72 20.13 -18.73
N ALA A 263 -25.10 20.10 -17.45
CA ALA A 263 -24.25 19.61 -16.37
C ALA A 263 -23.69 18.20 -16.66
N ALA A 264 -24.50 17.29 -17.19
CA ALA A 264 -24.03 15.94 -17.51
C ALA A 264 -22.92 15.93 -18.59
N GLU A 265 -22.96 16.88 -19.53
CA GLU A 265 -21.89 17.05 -20.52
C GLU A 265 -20.63 17.65 -19.90
N ALA A 266 -20.78 18.66 -19.02
CA ALA A 266 -19.67 19.26 -18.27
C ALA A 266 -18.94 18.21 -17.42
N TRP A 267 -19.68 17.34 -16.71
CA TRP A 267 -19.12 16.22 -15.97
C TRP A 267 -18.37 15.25 -16.87
N MET A 268 -18.93 14.88 -18.03
CA MET A 268 -18.23 14.00 -18.96
C MET A 268 -16.93 14.61 -19.50
N ALA A 269 -16.93 15.91 -19.80
CA ALA A 269 -15.72 16.61 -20.25
C ALA A 269 -14.67 16.69 -19.12
N ALA A 270 -15.11 17.00 -17.90
CA ALA A 270 -14.26 17.10 -16.71
C ALA A 270 -13.58 15.76 -16.34
N VAL A 271 -14.29 14.63 -16.41
CA VAL A 271 -13.67 13.32 -16.11
C VAL A 271 -12.70 12.83 -17.19
N GLN A 272 -12.79 13.39 -18.40
CA GLN A 272 -11.85 13.14 -19.50
C GLN A 272 -10.59 14.01 -19.41
N ALA A 273 -10.60 15.08 -18.59
CA ALA A 273 -9.42 15.86 -18.27
C ALA A 273 -8.66 15.23 -17.08
N PRO A 274 -7.37 14.84 -17.23
CA PRO A 274 -6.64 14.11 -16.18
C PRO A 274 -6.57 14.84 -14.83
N ALA A 275 -6.32 16.16 -14.83
CA ALA A 275 -6.21 16.94 -13.61
C ALA A 275 -7.57 17.02 -12.86
N THR A 276 -8.63 17.37 -13.57
CA THR A 276 -9.98 17.48 -13.01
C THR A 276 -10.55 16.12 -12.59
N SER A 277 -10.35 15.07 -13.39
CA SER A 277 -10.71 13.69 -13.03
C SER A 277 -10.09 13.28 -11.70
N LEU A 278 -8.81 13.61 -11.46
CA LEU A 278 -8.17 13.35 -10.18
C LEU A 278 -8.81 14.13 -9.03
N VAL A 279 -9.22 15.37 -9.22
CA VAL A 279 -9.93 16.15 -8.18
C VAL A 279 -11.24 15.45 -7.80
N VAL A 280 -12.07 15.09 -8.79
CA VAL A 280 -13.34 14.38 -8.58
C VAL A 280 -13.13 13.04 -7.87
N GLN A 281 -12.14 12.25 -8.31
CA GLN A 281 -11.77 11.00 -7.65
C GLN A 281 -11.45 11.20 -6.17
N ASN A 282 -10.70 12.25 -5.82
CA ASN A 282 -10.32 12.47 -4.42
C ASN A 282 -11.45 13.04 -3.58
N LEU A 283 -12.35 13.84 -4.15
CA LEU A 283 -13.58 14.25 -3.48
C LEU A 283 -14.45 13.03 -3.13
N LEU A 284 -14.59 12.05 -4.03
CA LEU A 284 -15.27 10.79 -3.74
C LEU A 284 -14.57 9.99 -2.62
N ARG A 285 -13.23 9.94 -2.59
CA ARG A 285 -12.46 9.20 -1.56
C ARG A 285 -12.58 9.78 -0.14
N VAL A 286 -12.92 11.06 -0.04
CA VAL A 286 -13.15 11.76 1.24
C VAL A 286 -14.64 11.98 1.50
N SER A 287 -15.52 11.45 0.65
CA SER A 287 -16.97 11.50 0.82
C SER A 287 -17.39 10.51 1.90
N ASP A 288 -18.04 11.03 2.94
CA ASP A 288 -18.72 10.25 3.96
C ASP A 288 -20.24 10.50 3.85
N GLU A 289 -21.05 9.46 4.04
CA GLU A 289 -22.50 9.51 3.84
C GLU A 289 -23.16 10.69 4.59
N GLY A 290 -23.99 11.47 3.88
CA GLY A 290 -24.70 12.61 4.45
C GLY A 290 -23.87 13.89 4.62
N SER A 291 -22.56 13.85 4.35
CA SER A 291 -21.72 15.05 4.31
C SER A 291 -22.09 15.99 3.15
N VAL A 292 -21.57 17.22 3.19
CA VAL A 292 -21.73 18.17 2.08
C VAL A 292 -21.07 17.62 0.81
N VAL A 293 -19.85 17.05 0.94
CA VAL A 293 -19.11 16.42 -0.17
C VAL A 293 -19.94 15.32 -0.84
N ASP A 294 -20.61 14.50 -0.02
CA ASP A 294 -21.48 13.43 -0.48
C ASP A 294 -22.63 13.93 -1.35
N ARG A 295 -23.26 15.02 -0.92
CA ARG A 295 -24.34 15.67 -1.67
C ARG A 295 -23.84 16.28 -2.99
N CYS A 296 -22.73 17.01 -2.93
CA CYS A 296 -22.19 17.75 -4.07
C CYS A 296 -21.61 16.82 -5.15
N VAL A 297 -21.04 15.67 -4.76
CA VAL A 297 -20.30 14.82 -5.69
C VAL A 297 -21.01 13.51 -5.93
N ARG A 298 -21.15 12.66 -4.90
CA ARG A 298 -21.73 11.32 -5.07
C ARG A 298 -23.20 11.40 -5.51
N GLN A 299 -24.04 12.09 -4.74
CA GLN A 299 -25.47 12.19 -5.05
C GLN A 299 -25.70 12.93 -6.37
N ARG A 300 -24.84 13.89 -6.70
CA ARG A 300 -24.89 14.59 -7.98
C ARG A 300 -24.62 13.67 -9.16
N VAL A 301 -23.56 12.85 -9.12
CA VAL A 301 -23.26 11.84 -10.15
C VAL A 301 -24.43 10.87 -10.35
N GLU A 302 -25.12 10.50 -9.27
CA GLU A 302 -26.28 9.60 -9.31
C GLU A 302 -27.53 10.22 -9.95
N GLN A 303 -27.69 11.54 -9.86
CA GLN A 303 -28.84 12.27 -10.39
C GLN A 303 -28.69 12.60 -11.89
N LEU A 304 -27.46 12.65 -12.40
CA LEU A 304 -27.19 13.05 -13.77
C LEU A 304 -27.45 11.91 -14.77
N SER A 305 -28.02 12.28 -15.91
CA SER A 305 -28.23 11.40 -17.07
C SER A 305 -27.55 12.04 -18.28
N TYR A 306 -26.73 11.26 -18.97
CA TYR A 306 -26.04 11.67 -20.19
C TYR A 306 -26.52 10.79 -21.34
N LYS A 307 -26.93 11.40 -22.45
CA LYS A 307 -27.42 10.69 -23.65
C LYS A 307 -28.50 9.62 -23.35
N GLY A 308 -29.38 9.90 -22.39
CA GLY A 308 -30.50 9.03 -22.03
C GLY A 308 -30.16 7.86 -21.10
N LYS A 309 -28.91 7.74 -20.64
CA LYS A 309 -28.49 6.75 -19.63
C LYS A 309 -27.90 7.44 -18.39
N PRO A 310 -27.93 6.80 -17.21
CA PRO A 310 -27.29 7.33 -16.01
C PRO A 310 -25.80 7.66 -16.27
N LEU A 311 -25.31 8.78 -15.74
CA LEU A 311 -23.91 9.20 -15.92
C LEU A 311 -22.93 8.09 -15.51
N LEU A 312 -23.26 7.35 -14.44
CA LEU A 312 -22.47 6.23 -13.94
C LEU A 312 -22.19 5.15 -15.01
N HIS A 313 -23.13 4.90 -15.92
CA HIS A 313 -22.92 3.98 -17.06
C HIS A 313 -21.85 4.52 -18.01
N HIS A 314 -21.88 5.82 -18.31
CA HIS A 314 -20.90 6.46 -19.18
C HIS A 314 -19.50 6.50 -18.55
N LEU A 315 -19.42 6.70 -17.23
CA LEU A 315 -18.16 6.60 -16.50
C LEU A 315 -17.55 5.20 -16.60
N LEU A 316 -18.35 4.12 -16.53
CA LEU A 316 -17.85 2.76 -16.62
C LEU A 316 -17.22 2.43 -17.99
N VAL A 317 -17.79 2.95 -19.08
CA VAL A 317 -17.37 2.64 -20.45
C VAL A 317 -16.33 3.62 -21.01
N ASP A 318 -16.00 4.67 -20.27
CA ASP A 318 -14.99 5.66 -20.64
C ASP A 318 -13.60 5.31 -20.05
N PRO A 319 -12.51 5.34 -20.83
CA PRO A 319 -11.17 4.95 -20.35
C PRO A 319 -10.62 5.76 -19.18
N LEU A 320 -11.03 7.03 -19.02
CA LEU A 320 -10.62 7.88 -17.88
C LEU A 320 -11.73 7.98 -16.84
N GLY A 321 -12.98 8.04 -17.28
CA GLY A 321 -14.17 8.01 -16.43
C GLY A 321 -14.22 6.76 -15.55
N CYS A 322 -13.64 5.63 -15.98
CA CYS A 322 -13.64 4.41 -15.19
C CYS A 322 -12.91 4.59 -13.85
N HIS A 323 -11.92 5.49 -13.76
CA HIS A 323 -11.23 5.78 -12.50
C HIS A 323 -12.09 6.60 -11.53
N VAL A 324 -12.99 7.44 -12.06
CA VAL A 324 -14.03 8.10 -11.25
C VAL A 324 -15.06 7.07 -10.80
N PHE A 325 -15.48 6.16 -11.67
CA PHE A 325 -16.34 5.02 -11.31
C PHE A 325 -15.72 4.15 -10.20
N GLN A 326 -14.42 3.88 -10.28
CA GLN A 326 -13.68 3.20 -9.21
C GLN A 326 -13.68 3.99 -7.91
N SER A 327 -13.49 5.30 -7.96
CA SER A 327 -13.54 6.12 -6.73
C SER A 327 -14.95 6.17 -6.15
N TYR A 328 -15.99 6.12 -6.99
CA TYR A 328 -17.39 6.04 -6.58
C TYR A 328 -17.70 4.73 -5.85
N LEU A 329 -17.28 3.57 -6.38
CA LEU A 329 -17.55 2.28 -5.74
C LEU A 329 -16.80 2.12 -4.39
N GLN A 330 -15.69 2.84 -4.21
CA GLN A 330 -14.87 2.83 -3.00
C GLN A 330 -15.44 3.71 -1.86
N VAL A 331 -16.49 4.49 -2.13
CA VAL A 331 -17.19 5.25 -1.09
C VAL A 331 -17.71 4.27 -0.03
N PRO A 332 -17.40 4.49 1.27
CA PRO A 332 -17.79 3.55 2.32
C PRO A 332 -19.30 3.28 2.33
N PRO A 333 -19.73 2.02 2.46
CA PRO A 333 -21.14 1.71 2.57
C PRO A 333 -21.72 2.21 3.91
N PRO A 334 -23.02 2.55 3.95
CA PRO A 334 -23.73 2.89 5.18
C PRO A 334 -23.59 1.81 6.25
N ALA A 335 -23.59 2.20 7.53
CA ALA A 335 -23.48 1.25 8.65
C ALA A 335 -24.58 0.17 8.61
N ALA A 336 -25.81 0.56 8.26
CA ALA A 336 -26.94 -0.36 8.13
C ALA A 336 -26.69 -1.52 7.15
N VAL A 337 -26.04 -1.26 6.01
CA VAL A 337 -25.70 -2.28 5.00
C VAL A 337 -24.66 -3.28 5.52
N VAL A 338 -23.84 -2.84 6.47
CA VAL A 338 -22.76 -3.64 7.05
C VAL A 338 -23.28 -4.48 8.21
N ASP A 339 -24.16 -3.92 9.03
CA ASP A 339 -24.71 -4.55 10.25
C ASP A 339 -25.74 -5.66 9.95
N GLU A 340 -26.41 -5.62 8.80
CA GLU A 340 -27.31 -6.69 8.32
C GLU A 340 -26.61 -8.06 8.16
N SER A 341 -25.28 -8.12 8.23
CA SER A 341 -24.47 -9.34 8.11
C SER A 341 -24.27 -10.16 9.39
N GLY A 342 -24.73 -9.66 10.56
CA GLY A 342 -24.58 -10.35 11.85
C GLY A 342 -25.54 -11.54 12.07
N GLY A 343 -26.60 -11.64 11.28
CA GLY A 343 -27.53 -12.77 11.31
C GLY A 343 -27.11 -13.85 10.32
N GLY A 344 -26.93 -15.09 10.77
CA GLY A 344 -26.66 -16.27 9.94
C GLY A 344 -27.81 -16.65 9.02
N ALA A 345 -28.28 -15.72 8.19
CA ALA A 345 -29.31 -15.96 7.19
C ALA A 345 -28.68 -16.75 6.04
N HIS A 346 -29.18 -17.98 5.84
CA HIS A 346 -29.05 -18.67 4.57
C HIS A 346 -29.50 -17.71 3.46
N ALA A 347 -28.57 -17.28 2.62
CA ALA A 347 -28.85 -16.47 1.45
C ALA A 347 -29.79 -17.26 0.53
N THR A 348 -31.09 -16.97 0.61
CA THR A 348 -32.03 -17.30 -0.44
C THR A 348 -31.55 -16.64 -1.73
N ALA A 349 -31.58 -17.40 -2.82
CA ALA A 349 -31.07 -16.95 -4.11
C ALA A 349 -31.97 -15.84 -4.68
N THR A 350 -31.66 -14.59 -4.36
CA THR A 350 -32.27 -13.44 -5.02
C THR A 350 -31.51 -13.13 -6.31
N ASP A 351 -32.23 -12.88 -7.40
CA ASP A 351 -31.64 -12.41 -8.66
C ASP A 351 -31.12 -10.97 -8.57
N THR A 352 -31.62 -10.21 -7.59
CA THR A 352 -31.30 -8.80 -7.38
C THR A 352 -30.02 -8.59 -6.59
N VAL A 353 -29.35 -7.45 -6.85
CA VAL A 353 -28.18 -6.99 -6.07
C VAL A 353 -28.58 -6.87 -4.59
N PRO A 354 -27.76 -7.33 -3.63
CA PRO A 354 -28.08 -7.20 -2.21
C PRO A 354 -28.34 -5.74 -1.81
N GLY A 355 -29.43 -5.50 -1.07
CA GLY A 355 -29.90 -4.16 -0.69
C GLY A 355 -30.54 -3.34 -1.84
N GLY A 356 -30.43 -3.79 -3.09
CA GLY A 356 -30.88 -3.05 -4.28
C GLY A 356 -30.02 -1.84 -4.62
N ASP A 357 -30.29 -1.21 -5.77
CA ASP A 357 -29.51 -0.10 -6.33
C ASP A 357 -29.53 1.18 -5.49
N ALA A 358 -30.44 1.26 -4.50
CA ALA A 358 -30.54 2.39 -3.58
C ALA A 358 -29.76 2.19 -2.26
N SER A 359 -29.22 0.99 -2.00
CA SER A 359 -28.60 0.68 -0.71
C SER A 359 -27.26 1.35 -0.49
N CYS A 360 -26.36 1.28 -1.47
CA CYS A 360 -25.03 1.87 -1.39
C CYS A 360 -24.37 2.00 -2.78
N CYS A 361 -23.28 2.76 -2.85
CA CYS A 361 -22.49 2.93 -4.08
C CYS A 361 -22.06 1.60 -4.69
N TRP A 362 -21.61 0.67 -3.84
CA TRP A 362 -21.18 -0.64 -4.28
C TRP A 362 -22.29 -1.37 -5.02
N SER A 363 -23.50 -1.41 -4.46
CA SER A 363 -24.64 -2.11 -5.08
C SER A 363 -25.04 -1.49 -6.41
N ARG A 364 -25.08 -0.16 -6.50
CA ARG A 364 -25.38 0.55 -7.76
C ARG A 364 -24.30 0.34 -8.82
N ALA A 365 -23.02 0.37 -8.42
CA ALA A 365 -21.89 0.07 -9.30
C ALA A 365 -21.96 -1.38 -9.81
N ALA A 366 -22.24 -2.33 -8.91
CA ALA A 366 -22.39 -3.74 -9.25
C ALA A 366 -23.57 -4.00 -10.20
N GLY A 367 -24.70 -3.33 -10.01
CA GLY A 367 -25.83 -3.34 -10.94
C GLY A 367 -25.44 -2.82 -12.33
N THR A 368 -24.76 -1.68 -12.39
CA THR A 368 -24.27 -1.10 -13.65
C THR A 368 -23.31 -2.03 -14.39
N VAL A 369 -22.35 -2.62 -13.67
CA VAL A 369 -21.39 -3.60 -14.24
C VAL A 369 -22.11 -4.84 -14.74
N THR A 370 -23.11 -5.34 -14.02
CA THR A 370 -23.83 -6.57 -14.41
C THR A 370 -24.56 -6.42 -15.75
N VAL A 371 -25.07 -5.23 -16.05
CA VAL A 371 -25.73 -4.93 -17.33
C VAL A 371 -24.74 -4.89 -18.48
N GLU A 372 -23.51 -4.42 -18.25
CA GLU A 372 -22.54 -4.13 -19.33
C GLU A 372 -21.37 -5.11 -19.42
N VAL A 373 -21.19 -5.99 -18.44
CA VAL A 373 -19.99 -6.85 -18.35
C VAL A 373 -19.75 -7.69 -19.62
N ASP A 374 -20.81 -8.16 -20.28
CA ASP A 374 -20.68 -8.93 -21.53
C ASP A 374 -20.27 -8.06 -22.72
N ASN A 375 -20.62 -6.78 -22.73
CA ASN A 375 -20.13 -5.83 -23.73
C ASN A 375 -18.68 -5.42 -23.46
N LEU A 376 -18.36 -5.20 -22.18
CA LEU A 376 -17.07 -4.73 -21.71
C LEU A 376 -15.96 -5.79 -21.90
N LEU A 377 -16.31 -7.07 -21.75
CA LEU A 377 -15.41 -8.20 -21.88
C LEU A 377 -15.44 -8.86 -23.26
N LYS A 378 -15.95 -8.17 -24.29
CA LYS A 378 -15.89 -8.67 -25.67
C LYS A 378 -14.44 -8.91 -26.09
N PRO A 379 -14.13 -10.03 -26.77
CA PRO A 379 -12.81 -10.28 -27.31
C PRO A 379 -12.32 -9.11 -28.18
N GLY A 380 -11.11 -8.61 -27.93
CA GLY A 380 -10.52 -7.49 -28.66
C GLY A 380 -10.96 -6.09 -28.21
N SER A 381 -11.75 -5.97 -27.14
CA SER A 381 -12.10 -4.68 -26.54
C SER A 381 -10.88 -4.06 -25.83
N ASP A 382 -10.59 -2.80 -26.13
CA ASP A 382 -9.54 -2.02 -25.45
C ASP A 382 -9.89 -1.67 -24.00
N LEU A 383 -11.13 -1.92 -23.57
CA LEU A 383 -11.64 -1.64 -22.22
C LEU A 383 -11.41 -2.77 -21.22
N VAL A 384 -10.95 -3.94 -21.67
CA VAL A 384 -10.84 -5.15 -20.82
C VAL A 384 -9.92 -4.92 -19.62
N ALA A 385 -8.82 -4.19 -19.81
CA ALA A 385 -7.89 -3.89 -18.72
C ALA A 385 -8.51 -2.94 -17.68
N GLN A 386 -9.19 -1.88 -18.13
CA GLN A 386 -9.88 -0.90 -17.28
C GLN A 386 -10.98 -1.58 -16.46
N VAL A 387 -11.79 -2.41 -17.12
CA VAL A 387 -12.87 -3.17 -16.49
C VAL A 387 -12.31 -4.20 -15.52
N GLY A 388 -11.15 -4.79 -15.82
CA GLY A 388 -10.40 -5.62 -14.89
C GLY A 388 -10.07 -4.92 -13.58
N TYR A 389 -9.74 -3.62 -13.59
CA TYR A 389 -9.54 -2.84 -12.36
C TYR A 389 -10.84 -2.56 -11.61
N VAL A 390 -11.93 -2.25 -12.33
CA VAL A 390 -13.27 -2.07 -11.72
C VAL A 390 -13.74 -3.36 -11.03
N LEU A 391 -13.57 -4.51 -11.67
CA LEU A 391 -13.95 -5.81 -11.09
C LEU A 391 -13.08 -6.18 -9.88
N GLN A 392 -11.79 -5.85 -9.90
CA GLN A 392 -10.91 -6.00 -8.74
C GLN A 392 -11.41 -5.19 -7.54
N ASP A 393 -11.80 -3.93 -7.78
CA ASP A 393 -12.29 -3.05 -6.73
C ASP A 393 -13.67 -3.49 -6.21
N LEU A 394 -14.57 -3.96 -7.09
CA LEU A 394 -15.85 -4.55 -6.65
C LEU A 394 -15.63 -5.75 -5.72
N VAL A 395 -14.64 -6.58 -5.99
CA VAL A 395 -14.26 -7.70 -5.12
C VAL A 395 -13.67 -7.18 -3.81
N LEU A 396 -12.71 -6.25 -3.88
CA LEU A 396 -11.96 -5.77 -2.74
C LEU A 396 -12.85 -5.01 -1.75
N TYR A 397 -13.74 -4.15 -2.27
CA TYR A 397 -14.62 -3.27 -1.50
C TYR A 397 -16.03 -3.85 -1.27
N ALA A 398 -16.25 -5.14 -1.56
CA ALA A 398 -17.51 -5.83 -1.26
C ALA A 398 -17.90 -5.62 0.23
N PRO A 399 -19.07 -4.99 0.53
CA PRO A 399 -19.44 -4.60 1.89
C PRO A 399 -19.54 -5.77 2.86
N THR A 400 -20.13 -6.87 2.40
CA THR A 400 -20.39 -8.08 3.19
C THR A 400 -20.11 -9.35 2.39
N ALA A 401 -20.07 -10.50 3.07
CA ALA A 401 -19.93 -11.79 2.42
C ALA A 401 -21.07 -12.08 1.43
N THR A 402 -22.29 -11.59 1.69
CA THR A 402 -23.45 -11.72 0.79
C THR A 402 -23.22 -10.98 -0.52
N HIS A 403 -22.68 -9.75 -0.47
CA HIS A 403 -22.31 -8.98 -1.66
C HIS A 403 -21.23 -9.69 -2.48
N LEU A 404 -20.19 -10.21 -1.81
CA LEU A 404 -19.13 -10.96 -2.47
C LEU A 404 -19.64 -12.26 -3.13
N GLN A 405 -20.54 -12.99 -2.44
CA GLN A 405 -21.14 -14.22 -2.96
C GLN A 405 -22.07 -13.94 -4.15
N TRP A 406 -22.84 -12.85 -4.10
CA TRP A 406 -23.64 -12.41 -5.23
C TRP A 406 -22.76 -12.07 -6.44
N LEU A 407 -21.69 -11.30 -6.23
CA LEU A 407 -20.74 -10.92 -7.28
C LEU A 407 -20.10 -12.15 -7.93
N TRP A 408 -19.70 -13.12 -7.10
CA TRP A 408 -19.20 -14.41 -7.58
C TRP A 408 -20.20 -15.09 -8.51
N ARG A 409 -21.43 -15.33 -8.05
CA ARG A 409 -22.43 -16.10 -8.80
C ARG A 409 -22.87 -15.41 -10.10
N ARG A 410 -23.00 -14.09 -10.09
CA ARG A 410 -23.60 -13.33 -11.21
C ARG A 410 -22.59 -12.86 -12.23
N VAL A 411 -21.41 -12.45 -11.77
CA VAL A 411 -20.45 -11.75 -12.62
C VAL A 411 -19.24 -12.64 -12.88
N LEU A 412 -18.64 -13.21 -11.85
CA LEU A 412 -17.31 -13.82 -11.95
C LEU A 412 -17.34 -15.30 -12.35
N GLU A 413 -18.17 -16.13 -11.71
CA GLU A 413 -18.24 -17.58 -11.96
C GLU A 413 -18.64 -17.91 -13.40
N PRO A 414 -19.67 -17.27 -14.01
CA PRO A 414 -20.02 -17.52 -15.42
C PRO A 414 -18.88 -17.18 -16.40
N ARG A 415 -17.93 -16.33 -15.96
CA ARG A 415 -16.82 -15.82 -16.77
C ARG A 415 -15.46 -16.33 -16.26
N LEU A 416 -15.45 -17.35 -15.40
CA LEU A 416 -14.22 -17.85 -14.76
C LEU A 416 -13.19 -18.31 -15.79
N ALA A 417 -13.63 -18.92 -16.90
CA ALA A 417 -12.76 -19.27 -18.03
C ALA A 417 -12.04 -18.03 -18.60
N HIS A 418 -12.77 -16.93 -18.77
CA HIS A 418 -12.21 -15.68 -19.29
C HIS A 418 -11.21 -15.04 -18.31
N LEU A 419 -11.45 -15.14 -16.99
CA LEU A 419 -10.50 -14.70 -15.96
C LEU A 419 -9.16 -15.48 -15.99
N PHE A 420 -9.19 -16.72 -16.48
CA PHE A 420 -7.99 -17.55 -16.70
C PHE A 420 -7.31 -17.22 -18.03
N ASP A 421 -8.09 -17.05 -19.09
CA ASP A 421 -7.59 -16.91 -20.46
C ASP A 421 -7.06 -15.50 -20.76
N VAL A 422 -7.55 -14.47 -20.03
CA VAL A 422 -7.14 -13.07 -20.23
C VAL A 422 -6.27 -12.60 -19.06
N PRO A 423 -4.95 -12.39 -19.27
CA PRO A 423 -4.02 -11.99 -18.21
C PRO A 423 -4.41 -10.73 -17.45
N ALA A 424 -5.04 -9.75 -18.12
CA ALA A 424 -5.52 -8.51 -17.51
C ALA A 424 -6.62 -8.74 -16.46
N LEU A 425 -7.34 -9.87 -16.52
CA LEU A 425 -8.44 -10.20 -15.62
C LEU A 425 -8.04 -11.17 -14.51
N THR A 426 -6.92 -11.88 -14.64
CA THR A 426 -6.40 -12.78 -13.60
C THR A 426 -6.25 -12.11 -12.22
N PRO A 427 -5.86 -10.82 -12.09
CA PRO A 427 -5.85 -10.14 -10.81
C PRO A 427 -7.21 -10.09 -10.11
N VAL A 428 -8.34 -10.08 -10.84
CA VAL A 428 -9.70 -10.16 -10.26
C VAL A 428 -9.87 -11.46 -9.48
N LEU A 429 -9.42 -12.57 -10.06
CA LEU A 429 -9.46 -13.88 -9.40
C LEU A 429 -8.57 -13.91 -8.15
N VAL A 430 -7.36 -13.35 -8.24
CA VAL A 430 -6.44 -13.25 -7.10
C VAL A 430 -7.09 -12.48 -5.95
N GLN A 431 -7.70 -11.33 -6.24
CA GLN A 431 -8.40 -10.52 -5.24
C GLN A 431 -9.57 -11.29 -4.62
N LEU A 432 -10.34 -12.04 -5.43
CA LEU A 432 -11.49 -12.78 -4.95
C LEU A 432 -11.07 -13.88 -3.97
N VAL A 433 -10.10 -14.70 -4.35
CA VAL A 433 -9.62 -15.77 -3.47
C VAL A 433 -9.01 -15.19 -2.20
N LYS A 434 -8.26 -14.08 -2.31
CA LYS A 434 -7.73 -13.36 -1.15
C LYS A 434 -8.82 -12.88 -0.19
N ARG A 435 -9.91 -12.29 -0.72
CA ARG A 435 -11.08 -11.86 0.06
C ARG A 435 -11.75 -13.02 0.77
N CYS A 436 -11.90 -14.16 0.10
CA CYS A 436 -12.41 -15.39 0.72
C CYS A 436 -11.47 -15.94 1.79
N ALA A 437 -10.16 -15.85 1.59
CA ALA A 437 -9.14 -16.42 2.48
C ALA A 437 -8.98 -15.68 3.79
N PHE A 438 -9.07 -14.35 3.78
CA PHE A 438 -8.77 -13.52 4.96
C PHE A 438 -10.03 -12.91 5.59
N GLY A 439 -11.22 -13.40 5.22
CA GLY A 439 -12.48 -12.95 5.80
C GLY A 439 -12.57 -13.21 7.30
N GLY A 440 -13.04 -12.22 8.06
CA GLY A 440 -13.23 -12.31 9.51
C GLY A 440 -12.02 -11.86 10.34
N LEU A 441 -10.93 -11.45 9.68
CA LEU A 441 -9.75 -10.93 10.38
C LEU A 441 -9.99 -9.49 10.86
N VAL A 442 -9.96 -9.32 12.19
CA VAL A 442 -9.90 -8.01 12.82
C VAL A 442 -8.44 -7.67 13.06
N LEU A 443 -7.90 -6.72 12.29
CA LEU A 443 -6.57 -6.18 12.51
C LEU A 443 -6.67 -4.97 13.44
N THR A 444 -6.14 -5.08 14.65
CA THR A 444 -5.91 -3.92 15.49
C THR A 444 -4.80 -3.05 14.88
N PRO A 445 -4.97 -1.71 14.82
CA PRO A 445 -3.90 -0.81 14.39
C PRO A 445 -2.68 -1.01 15.30
N VAL A 446 -1.49 -1.07 14.71
CA VAL A 446 -0.25 -1.01 15.49
C VAL A 446 -0.06 0.44 15.89
N ALA A 447 -0.10 0.73 17.20
CA ALA A 447 0.33 2.02 17.71
C ALA A 447 1.80 2.22 17.31
N SER A 448 2.07 3.12 16.37
CA SER A 448 3.44 3.48 16.01
C SER A 448 4.00 4.35 17.12
N SER A 449 4.67 3.76 18.10
CA SER A 449 5.42 4.48 19.15
C SER A 449 6.62 5.18 18.53
N GLY A 450 6.38 6.34 17.91
CA GLY A 450 7.39 7.17 17.25
C GLY A 450 8.20 8.07 18.18
N LEU A 451 7.81 8.22 19.45
CA LEU A 451 8.52 9.10 20.40
C LEU A 451 9.05 8.40 21.67
N ALA A 452 8.74 7.12 21.91
CA ALA A 452 9.16 6.43 23.13
C ALA A 452 10.56 5.80 23.05
N ALA A 453 11.16 5.67 21.87
CA ALA A 453 12.49 5.08 21.71
C ALA A 453 13.64 6.00 22.16
N ALA A 454 13.40 7.30 22.33
CA ALA A 454 14.39 8.26 22.80
C ALA A 454 14.55 8.30 24.34
N ALA A 455 13.64 7.66 25.10
CA ALA A 455 13.66 7.68 26.56
C ALA A 455 14.33 6.45 27.20
N ALA A 456 14.71 5.43 26.41
CA ALA A 456 15.44 4.27 26.90
C ALA A 456 16.95 4.49 26.68
N GLY A 457 17.68 4.69 27.78
CA GLY A 457 19.14 4.89 27.75
C GLY A 457 19.92 3.75 27.08
N PRO A 458 21.23 3.96 26.82
CA PRO A 458 22.00 3.08 25.97
C PRO A 458 22.40 1.80 26.72
N SER A 459 21.82 0.66 26.35
CA SER A 459 22.45 -0.64 26.55
C SER A 459 22.68 -1.28 25.18
N GLY A 460 23.96 -1.49 24.86
CA GLY A 460 24.43 -1.85 23.53
C GLY A 460 24.15 -3.30 23.12
N GLY A 461 24.26 -3.51 21.81
CA GLY A 461 24.47 -4.83 21.19
C GLY A 461 23.22 -5.51 20.64
N ASP A 462 22.79 -5.10 19.44
CA ASP A 462 22.49 -5.96 18.27
C ASP A 462 21.44 -5.32 17.35
N ALA A 463 21.92 -4.88 16.19
CA ALA A 463 21.09 -4.39 15.11
C ALA A 463 20.44 -5.57 14.37
N ALA A 464 19.21 -5.92 14.79
CA ALA A 464 18.21 -6.52 13.91
C ALA A 464 16.83 -6.10 14.43
N GLY A 465 16.25 -5.08 13.81
CA GLY A 465 14.95 -4.52 14.16
C GLY A 465 13.81 -5.51 13.94
N ALA A 466 13.58 -6.38 14.92
CA ALA A 466 12.30 -7.05 15.12
C ALA A 466 11.45 -6.15 16.02
N SER A 467 10.74 -5.19 15.41
CA SER A 467 9.48 -4.75 16.01
C SER A 467 8.68 -6.03 16.28
N ALA A 468 8.28 -6.27 17.53
CA ALA A 468 7.50 -7.43 17.92
C ALA A 468 6.19 -7.45 17.12
N ALA A 469 6.22 -8.07 15.95
CA ALA A 469 5.07 -8.21 15.08
C ALA A 469 4.10 -9.14 15.80
N THR A 470 3.01 -8.58 16.33
CA THR A 470 1.92 -9.34 16.92
C THR A 470 1.56 -10.48 15.98
N GLU A 471 1.79 -11.74 16.41
CA GLU A 471 1.47 -12.91 15.61
C GLU A 471 -0.04 -12.96 15.40
N VAL A 472 -0.48 -12.85 14.15
CA VAL A 472 -1.91 -12.94 13.80
C VAL A 472 -2.22 -14.40 13.46
N VAL A 473 -3.13 -15.01 14.22
CA VAL A 473 -3.58 -16.38 13.98
C VAL A 473 -4.88 -16.37 13.18
N HIS A 474 -4.94 -17.18 12.13
CA HIS A 474 -6.09 -17.31 11.24
C HIS A 474 -6.32 -18.78 10.85
N HIS A 475 -7.54 -19.28 11.04
CA HIS A 475 -7.92 -20.68 10.79
C HIS A 475 -6.92 -21.71 11.36
N GLY A 476 -6.41 -21.46 12.58
CA GLY A 476 -5.44 -22.33 13.25
C GLY A 476 -4.00 -22.25 12.74
N THR A 477 -3.68 -21.29 11.85
CA THR A 477 -2.31 -21.05 11.34
C THR A 477 -1.83 -19.62 11.63
N THR A 478 -0.54 -19.44 11.88
CA THR A 478 0.05 -18.10 11.96
C THR A 478 0.20 -17.50 10.57
N LEU A 479 -0.34 -16.30 10.38
CA LEU A 479 -0.23 -15.57 9.12
C LEU A 479 1.22 -15.11 8.92
N PRO A 480 1.74 -15.21 7.68
CA PRO A 480 3.06 -14.72 7.37
C PRO A 480 3.09 -13.18 7.36
N ALA A 481 4.25 -12.60 7.70
CA ALA A 481 4.40 -11.15 7.90
C ALA A 481 4.04 -10.32 6.65
N ASP A 482 4.30 -10.85 5.46
CA ASP A 482 3.94 -10.21 4.18
C ASP A 482 2.42 -10.11 4.00
N ALA A 483 1.67 -11.16 4.36
CA ALA A 483 0.21 -11.14 4.32
C ALA A 483 -0.35 -10.15 5.36
N VAL A 484 0.20 -10.11 6.57
CA VAL A 484 -0.23 -9.15 7.61
C VAL A 484 0.06 -7.71 7.18
N ALA A 485 1.24 -7.42 6.62
CA ALA A 485 1.59 -6.10 6.12
C ALA A 485 0.65 -5.65 4.99
N MET A 486 0.33 -6.56 4.06
CA MET A 486 -0.63 -6.32 2.99
C MET A 486 -2.03 -6.02 3.54
N LEU A 487 -2.54 -6.84 4.45
CA LEU A 487 -3.87 -6.64 5.03
C LEU A 487 -3.95 -5.33 5.85
N ARG A 488 -2.89 -4.95 6.57
CA ARG A 488 -2.82 -3.66 7.27
C ARG A 488 -2.85 -2.48 6.30
N LYS A 489 -2.12 -2.57 5.18
CA LYS A 489 -2.15 -1.55 4.13
C LYS A 489 -3.55 -1.38 3.55
N GLU A 490 -4.27 -2.47 3.32
CA GLU A 490 -5.64 -2.44 2.80
C GLU A 490 -6.66 -1.95 3.83
N ALA A 491 -6.48 -2.33 5.10
CA ALA A 491 -7.29 -1.79 6.21
C ALA A 491 -7.14 -0.25 6.30
N ALA A 492 -5.93 0.28 6.12
CA ALA A 492 -5.71 1.74 6.04
C ALA A 492 -6.43 2.39 4.85
N GLN A 493 -6.74 1.62 3.79
CA GLN A 493 -7.56 2.04 2.65
C GLN A 493 -9.07 1.80 2.86
N ARG A 494 -9.50 1.56 4.10
CA ARG A 494 -10.88 1.26 4.51
C ARG A 494 -11.46 -0.05 3.92
N VAL A 495 -10.60 -0.98 3.47
CA VAL A 495 -11.04 -2.31 3.03
C VAL A 495 -11.46 -3.15 4.24
N ARG A 496 -12.68 -3.72 4.22
CA ARG A 496 -13.24 -4.49 5.34
C ARG A 496 -13.26 -5.98 5.04
N TYR A 497 -12.52 -6.79 5.80
CA TYR A 497 -12.51 -8.26 5.66
C TYR A 497 -13.62 -8.90 6.50
N THR A 498 -14.85 -8.93 5.96
CA THR A 498 -15.99 -9.59 6.60
C THR A 498 -15.85 -11.11 6.60
N ALA A 499 -16.40 -11.79 7.61
CA ALA A 499 -16.32 -13.24 7.74
C ALA A 499 -17.03 -13.93 6.56
N VAL A 500 -16.29 -14.78 5.83
CA VAL A 500 -16.81 -15.50 4.66
C VAL A 500 -17.17 -16.94 5.05
N PRO A 501 -18.40 -17.41 4.83
CA PRO A 501 -18.80 -18.77 5.20
C PRO A 501 -17.96 -19.85 4.52
N THR A 502 -17.58 -20.89 5.26
CA THR A 502 -16.79 -22.04 4.77
C THR A 502 -17.44 -22.72 3.56
N ALA A 503 -18.78 -22.76 3.49
CA ALA A 503 -19.50 -23.29 2.33
C ALA A 503 -19.20 -22.49 1.05
N PHE A 504 -19.16 -21.16 1.14
CA PHE A 504 -18.82 -20.31 0.00
C PHE A 504 -17.33 -20.43 -0.37
N GLN A 505 -16.43 -20.46 0.62
CA GLN A 505 -15.01 -20.73 0.38
C GLN A 505 -14.80 -22.07 -0.37
N THR A 506 -15.54 -23.11 0.01
CA THR A 506 -15.51 -24.43 -0.65
C THR A 506 -15.92 -24.34 -2.12
N VAL A 507 -17.00 -23.61 -2.43
CA VAL A 507 -17.48 -23.41 -3.80
C VAL A 507 -16.42 -22.71 -4.65
N VAL A 508 -15.84 -21.60 -4.17
CA VAL A 508 -14.80 -20.87 -4.90
C VAL A 508 -13.58 -21.77 -5.17
N CYS A 509 -13.10 -22.48 -4.14
CA CYS A 509 -11.99 -23.41 -4.28
C CYS A 509 -12.27 -24.51 -5.31
N ALA A 510 -13.46 -25.12 -5.23
CA ALA A 510 -13.87 -26.19 -6.13
C ALA A 510 -13.98 -25.72 -7.59
N SER A 511 -14.62 -24.58 -7.86
CA SER A 511 -14.76 -24.05 -9.22
C SER A 511 -13.41 -23.69 -9.84
N VAL A 512 -12.52 -23.03 -9.08
CA VAL A 512 -11.16 -22.70 -9.53
C VAL A 512 -10.33 -23.95 -9.82
N CYS A 513 -10.34 -24.93 -8.91
CA CYS A 513 -9.61 -26.19 -9.09
C CYS A 513 -10.19 -27.04 -10.23
N ALA A 514 -11.51 -27.05 -10.40
CA ALA A 514 -12.17 -27.78 -11.47
C ALA A 514 -11.80 -27.21 -12.84
N LEU A 515 -11.84 -25.89 -13.02
CA LEU A 515 -11.42 -25.26 -14.28
C LEU A 515 -9.94 -25.49 -14.56
N ALA A 516 -9.06 -25.33 -13.57
CA ALA A 516 -7.63 -25.60 -13.72
C ALA A 516 -7.38 -27.08 -14.15
N LYS A 517 -8.13 -28.02 -13.59
CA LYS A 517 -8.07 -29.44 -13.98
C LYS A 517 -8.61 -29.69 -15.40
N GLN A 518 -9.59 -28.92 -15.87
CA GLN A 518 -10.06 -29.00 -17.26
C GLN A 518 -9.00 -28.52 -18.25
N ARG A 519 -8.19 -27.52 -17.87
CA ARG A 519 -7.10 -27.00 -18.70
C ARG A 519 -5.86 -27.89 -18.69
N THR A 520 -5.59 -28.56 -17.56
CA THR A 520 -4.43 -29.45 -17.41
C THR A 520 -4.84 -30.78 -16.79
N ALA A 521 -4.72 -31.85 -17.58
CA ALA A 521 -5.06 -33.22 -17.16
C ALA A 521 -4.27 -33.70 -15.93
N LYS A 522 -3.06 -33.15 -15.71
CA LYS A 522 -2.22 -33.41 -14.53
C LYS A 522 -2.77 -32.78 -13.24
N GLY A 523 -3.79 -31.92 -13.33
CA GLY A 523 -4.54 -31.38 -12.20
C GLY A 523 -4.24 -29.91 -11.87
N ALA A 524 -5.01 -29.36 -10.92
CA ALA A 524 -4.99 -27.94 -10.58
C ALA A 524 -3.63 -27.44 -10.08
N ALA A 525 -2.91 -28.25 -9.29
CA ALA A 525 -1.59 -27.88 -8.80
C ALA A 525 -0.57 -27.76 -9.94
N GLN A 526 -0.65 -28.62 -10.96
CA GLN A 526 0.22 -28.53 -12.13
C GLN A 526 -0.02 -27.22 -12.89
N TYR A 527 -1.28 -26.90 -13.17
CA TYR A 527 -1.68 -25.71 -13.90
C TYR A 527 -1.23 -24.41 -13.19
N LEU A 528 -1.49 -24.33 -11.88
CA LEU A 528 -1.26 -23.12 -11.10
C LEU A 528 0.21 -22.89 -10.71
N LEU A 529 0.97 -23.97 -10.47
CA LEU A 529 2.30 -23.87 -9.85
C LEU A 529 3.45 -24.28 -10.76
N VAL A 530 3.21 -25.10 -11.78
CA VAL A 530 4.29 -25.71 -12.60
C VAL A 530 4.27 -25.17 -14.02
N GLU A 531 3.12 -25.22 -14.69
CA GLU A 531 2.98 -24.74 -16.07
C GLU A 531 2.99 -23.22 -16.16
N ALA A 532 2.91 -22.52 -15.02
CA ALA A 532 2.86 -21.06 -14.93
C ALA A 532 1.83 -20.43 -15.89
N ALA A 533 0.71 -21.12 -16.11
CA ALA A 533 -0.30 -20.73 -17.09
C ALA A 533 -0.95 -19.37 -16.78
N LEU A 534 -0.93 -18.96 -15.51
CA LEU A 534 -1.36 -17.64 -15.02
C LEU A 534 -0.19 -16.72 -14.64
N GLY A 535 1.03 -17.05 -15.07
CA GLY A 535 2.28 -16.43 -14.61
C GLY A 535 2.44 -16.48 -13.09
N ASP A 536 3.07 -15.45 -12.51
CA ASP A 536 3.25 -15.33 -11.05
C ASP A 536 1.94 -15.33 -10.26
N LYS A 537 0.82 -14.92 -10.89
CA LYS A 537 -0.48 -14.86 -10.24
C LYS A 537 -1.03 -16.25 -9.93
N GLY A 538 -0.60 -17.30 -10.64
CA GLY A 538 -0.95 -18.69 -10.32
C GLY A 538 -0.51 -19.09 -8.92
N PHE A 539 0.70 -18.68 -8.51
CA PHE A 539 1.20 -18.91 -7.15
C PHE A 539 0.41 -18.13 -6.11
N ASP A 540 0.04 -16.88 -6.38
CA ASP A 540 -0.77 -16.06 -5.46
C ASP A 540 -2.17 -16.69 -5.28
N VAL A 541 -2.83 -17.13 -6.35
CA VAL A 541 -4.13 -17.85 -6.28
C VAL A 541 -3.99 -19.11 -5.44
N ALA A 542 -3.01 -19.97 -5.74
CA ALA A 542 -2.81 -21.22 -5.01
C ALA A 542 -2.51 -20.97 -3.52
N ARG A 543 -1.70 -19.95 -3.21
CA ARG A 543 -1.37 -19.57 -1.84
C ARG A 543 -2.59 -19.10 -1.07
N TYR A 544 -3.42 -18.23 -1.65
CA TYR A 544 -4.65 -17.79 -0.99
C TYR A 544 -5.69 -18.90 -0.85
N LEU A 545 -5.78 -19.83 -1.82
CA LEU A 545 -6.62 -21.02 -1.69
C LEU A 545 -6.21 -21.89 -0.48
N LEU A 546 -4.91 -21.95 -0.13
CA LEU A 546 -4.45 -22.63 1.09
C LEU A 546 -4.69 -21.83 2.38
N HIS A 547 -4.96 -20.52 2.30
CA HIS A 547 -5.36 -19.70 3.44
C HIS A 547 -6.86 -19.75 3.72
N LEU A 548 -7.68 -20.34 2.83
CA LEU A 548 -9.06 -20.69 3.15
C LEU A 548 -9.12 -21.63 4.36
N HIS A 549 -10.29 -21.75 4.97
CA HIS A 549 -10.54 -22.74 6.02
C HIS A 549 -10.08 -24.14 5.56
N PRO A 550 -9.38 -24.93 6.41
CA PRO A 550 -8.76 -26.19 5.99
C PRO A 550 -9.70 -27.20 5.30
N SER A 551 -10.99 -27.22 5.66
CA SER A 551 -11.99 -28.06 4.99
C SER A 551 -12.33 -27.59 3.56
N ALA A 552 -12.26 -26.29 3.28
CA ALA A 552 -12.52 -25.70 1.97
C ALA A 552 -11.34 -25.90 0.99
N SER A 553 -10.10 -25.97 1.48
CA SER A 553 -8.89 -26.11 0.66
C SER A 553 -8.49 -27.55 0.33
N THR A 554 -9.27 -28.54 0.76
CA THR A 554 -8.97 -29.97 0.61
C THR A 554 -8.70 -30.40 -0.84
N MET A 555 -9.45 -29.88 -1.81
CA MET A 555 -9.27 -30.22 -3.22
C MET A 555 -7.87 -29.84 -3.74
N LEU A 556 -7.36 -28.67 -3.36
CA LEU A 556 -6.02 -28.23 -3.72
C LEU A 556 -4.94 -29.03 -2.98
N GLN A 557 -5.16 -29.36 -1.70
CA GLN A 557 -4.25 -30.21 -0.92
C GLN A 557 -4.07 -31.59 -1.59
N TYR A 558 -5.16 -32.22 -2.05
CA TYR A 558 -5.09 -33.48 -2.78
C TYR A 558 -4.50 -33.34 -4.19
N ALA A 559 -4.61 -32.18 -4.83
CA ALA A 559 -3.99 -31.95 -6.12
C ALA A 559 -2.45 -31.89 -6.01
N LEU A 560 -1.91 -31.36 -4.91
CA LEU A 560 -0.46 -31.32 -4.65
C LEU A 560 0.15 -32.74 -4.52
N ASP A 561 -0.60 -33.67 -3.91
CA ASP A 561 -0.17 -35.06 -3.77
C ASP A 561 0.04 -35.75 -5.12
N LYS A 562 -0.51 -35.19 -6.22
CA LYS A 562 -0.39 -35.73 -7.59
C LYS A 562 0.75 -35.13 -8.41
N LEU A 563 1.39 -34.06 -7.95
CA LEU A 563 2.53 -33.48 -8.66
C LEU A 563 3.64 -34.53 -8.81
N GLN A 564 4.42 -34.44 -9.88
CA GLN A 564 5.62 -35.26 -10.00
C GLN A 564 6.70 -34.78 -9.03
N ARG A 565 7.74 -35.59 -8.82
CA ARG A 565 8.81 -35.24 -7.88
C ARG A 565 9.59 -34.01 -8.34
N ASP A 566 9.98 -33.97 -9.61
CA ASP A 566 10.81 -32.89 -10.14
C ASP A 566 10.05 -31.57 -10.14
N ASP A 567 8.77 -31.62 -10.51
CA ASP A 567 7.83 -30.49 -10.42
C ASP A 567 7.69 -29.99 -8.97
N LEU A 568 7.56 -30.90 -7.99
CA LEU A 568 7.50 -30.53 -6.58
C LEU A 568 8.80 -29.86 -6.12
N VAL A 569 9.95 -30.38 -6.51
CA VAL A 569 11.27 -29.78 -6.18
C VAL A 569 11.39 -28.39 -6.80
N ALA A 570 10.97 -28.21 -8.05
CA ALA A 570 10.94 -26.90 -8.71
C ALA A 570 10.06 -25.90 -7.96
N VAL A 571 8.86 -26.30 -7.54
CA VAL A 571 7.97 -25.45 -6.73
C VAL A 571 8.60 -25.07 -5.39
N VAL A 572 9.24 -26.03 -4.70
CA VAL A 572 9.92 -25.79 -3.41
C VAL A 572 11.10 -24.82 -3.55
N CYS A 573 11.83 -24.86 -4.67
CA CYS A 573 12.95 -23.95 -4.96
C CYS A 573 12.51 -22.62 -5.60
N HIS A 574 11.21 -22.40 -5.80
CA HIS A 574 10.72 -21.17 -6.44
C HIS A 574 10.43 -20.07 -5.41
N GLN A 575 10.75 -18.81 -5.74
CA GLN A 575 10.55 -17.65 -4.84
C GLN A 575 9.09 -17.53 -4.36
N ARG A 576 8.12 -17.78 -5.23
CA ARG A 576 6.68 -17.74 -4.92
C ARG A 576 6.12 -19.09 -4.49
N GLY A 577 6.77 -20.19 -4.88
CA GLY A 577 6.35 -21.55 -4.56
C GLY A 577 6.73 -21.99 -3.14
N SER A 578 7.89 -21.57 -2.62
CA SER A 578 8.32 -21.85 -1.25
C SER A 578 7.33 -21.32 -0.19
N PRO A 579 6.87 -20.05 -0.23
CA PRO A 579 5.84 -19.57 0.71
C PRO A 579 4.53 -20.35 0.63
N PHE A 580 4.11 -20.76 -0.58
CA PHE A 580 2.96 -21.65 -0.76
C PHE A 580 3.19 -23.01 -0.06
N MET A 581 4.36 -23.63 -0.24
CA MET A 581 4.71 -24.91 0.38
C MET A 581 4.80 -24.82 1.90
N GLN A 582 5.32 -23.72 2.45
CA GLN A 582 5.31 -23.47 3.89
C GLN A 582 3.88 -23.40 4.43
N GLN A 583 2.96 -22.72 3.73
CA GLN A 583 1.55 -22.70 4.12
C GLN A 583 0.90 -24.09 3.99
N TYR A 584 1.20 -24.84 2.93
CA TYR A 584 0.72 -26.22 2.79
C TYR A 584 1.14 -27.08 3.98
N ILE A 585 2.40 -26.99 4.41
CA ILE A 585 2.91 -27.72 5.56
C ILE A 585 2.11 -27.38 6.82
N LYS A 586 1.86 -26.09 7.09
CA LYS A 586 1.04 -25.65 8.23
C LYS A 586 -0.37 -26.24 8.18
N VAL A 587 -1.04 -26.15 7.04
CA VAL A 587 -2.41 -26.67 6.84
C VAL A 587 -2.46 -28.19 6.94
N ALA A 588 -1.53 -28.90 6.29
CA ALA A 588 -1.42 -30.36 6.34
C ALA A 588 -1.15 -30.86 7.76
N ALA A 589 -0.47 -30.06 8.59
CA ALA A 589 -0.28 -30.38 10.00
C ALA A 589 -1.59 -30.29 10.81
N LEU A 590 -2.53 -29.43 10.42
CA LEU A 590 -3.85 -29.34 11.05
C LEU A 590 -4.75 -30.54 10.74
N ALA A 591 -4.57 -31.20 9.60
CA ALA A 591 -5.38 -32.33 9.14
C ALA A 591 -5.12 -33.67 9.90
N ALA A 592 -4.44 -33.64 11.05
CA ALA A 592 -4.17 -34.85 11.84
C ALA A 592 -5.48 -35.47 12.38
N PRO A 593 -5.64 -36.80 12.33
CA PRO A 593 -6.91 -37.45 12.66
C PRO A 593 -7.33 -37.16 14.11
N LYS A 594 -8.62 -36.82 14.30
CA LYS A 594 -9.26 -36.79 15.63
C LYS A 594 -9.11 -38.17 16.26
N ALA A 595 -8.24 -38.28 17.25
CA ALA A 595 -8.17 -39.46 18.11
C ALA A 595 -9.45 -39.51 18.95
N GLY A 596 -10.48 -40.19 18.46
CA GLY A 596 -11.73 -40.36 19.19
C GLY A 596 -12.84 -40.91 18.32
N THR A 597 -12.82 -42.23 18.08
CA THR A 597 -13.98 -43.17 18.03
C THR A 597 -13.65 -44.40 17.16
N SER A 598 -12.80 -45.28 17.68
CA SER A 598 -12.89 -46.73 17.42
C SER A 598 -11.93 -47.44 18.37
N GLY A 599 -12.45 -48.40 19.12
CA GLY A 599 -11.64 -49.26 19.97
C GLY A 599 -10.71 -50.14 19.14
N GLY A 600 -9.50 -50.35 19.65
CA GLY A 600 -8.48 -51.22 19.05
C GLY A 600 -7.08 -50.65 19.25
N GLY A 601 -6.36 -51.16 20.25
CA GLY A 601 -5.06 -50.68 20.72
C GLY A 601 -3.86 -50.87 19.78
N GLY A 602 -4.00 -50.61 18.47
CA GLY A 602 -2.90 -50.74 17.50
C GLY A 602 -2.71 -49.56 16.52
N GLY A 603 -3.58 -48.54 16.51
CA GLY A 603 -3.70 -47.63 15.35
C GLY A 603 -2.89 -46.32 15.33
N ALA A 604 -2.14 -45.97 16.39
CA ALA A 604 -1.49 -44.65 16.47
C ALA A 604 -0.18 -44.54 15.66
N ALA A 605 0.56 -45.64 15.52
CA ALA A 605 1.82 -45.66 14.77
C ALA A 605 1.59 -45.68 13.23
N ASP A 606 0.59 -46.43 12.75
CA ASP A 606 0.26 -46.52 11.33
C ASP A 606 -0.36 -45.25 10.75
N ALA A 607 -1.20 -44.55 11.53
CA ALA A 607 -1.77 -43.26 11.11
C ALA A 607 -0.69 -42.17 10.92
N SER A 608 0.40 -42.23 11.70
CA SER A 608 1.56 -41.34 11.58
C SER A 608 2.39 -41.64 10.33
N ALA A 609 2.50 -42.91 9.92
CA ALA A 609 3.29 -43.34 8.77
C ALA A 609 2.67 -42.98 7.41
N ALA A 610 1.36 -42.72 7.37
CA ALA A 610 0.60 -42.38 6.15
C ALA A 610 0.22 -40.89 6.04
N GLY A 611 0.55 -40.06 7.02
CA GLY A 611 0.16 -38.65 7.05
C GLY A 611 0.74 -37.81 5.89
N PRO A 612 0.09 -36.69 5.52
CA PRO A 612 0.49 -35.85 4.38
C PRO A 612 1.93 -35.32 4.49
N LEU A 613 2.36 -34.93 5.71
CA LEU A 613 3.74 -34.47 5.94
C LEU A 613 4.79 -35.57 5.78
N MET A 614 4.47 -36.82 6.15
CA MET A 614 5.37 -37.96 5.93
C MET A 614 5.48 -38.30 4.44
N ARG A 615 4.36 -38.20 3.68
CA ARG A 615 4.38 -38.34 2.22
C ARG A 615 5.22 -37.25 1.56
N LEU A 616 5.05 -36.00 1.97
CA LEU A 616 5.86 -34.88 1.49
C LEU A 616 7.35 -35.11 1.76
N TYR A 617 7.71 -35.47 3.00
CA TYR A 617 9.10 -35.77 3.36
C TYR A 617 9.71 -36.84 2.46
N ARG A 618 9.04 -37.99 2.28
CA ARG A 618 9.55 -39.08 1.43
C ARG A 618 9.81 -38.64 -0.01
N ARG A 619 8.98 -37.75 -0.56
CA ARG A 619 9.14 -37.22 -1.92
C ARG A 619 10.33 -36.25 -2.04
N LEU A 620 10.66 -35.52 -0.97
CA LEU A 620 11.77 -34.56 -0.93
C LEU A 620 13.10 -35.17 -0.48
N GLN A 621 13.06 -36.31 0.23
CA GLN A 621 14.20 -36.91 0.92
C GLN A 621 15.46 -37.05 0.04
N SER A 622 15.31 -37.57 -1.16
CA SER A 622 16.43 -37.80 -2.08
C SER A 622 16.93 -36.54 -2.79
N SER A 623 16.28 -35.40 -2.60
CA SER A 623 16.76 -34.08 -3.08
C SER A 623 17.25 -33.20 -1.92
N LEU A 624 17.21 -33.70 -0.68
CA LEU A 624 17.44 -32.89 0.53
C LEU A 624 18.79 -32.18 0.54
N ALA A 625 19.85 -32.80 -0.01
CA ALA A 625 21.18 -32.19 -0.11
C ALA A 625 21.18 -30.87 -0.90
N ALA A 626 20.43 -30.80 -1.99
CA ALA A 626 20.28 -29.58 -2.78
C ALA A 626 19.33 -28.58 -2.11
N LEU A 627 18.23 -29.07 -1.53
CA LEU A 627 17.20 -28.22 -0.91
C LEU A 627 17.72 -27.41 0.28
N VAL A 628 18.63 -27.96 1.09
CA VAL A 628 19.18 -27.24 2.25
C VAL A 628 20.19 -26.16 1.87
N GLN A 629 20.65 -26.13 0.62
CA GLN A 629 21.58 -25.13 0.09
C GLN A 629 20.84 -24.02 -0.68
N ASP A 630 19.60 -24.27 -1.09
CA ASP A 630 18.79 -23.32 -1.84
C ASP A 630 18.14 -22.25 -0.94
N LYS A 631 18.16 -21.00 -1.40
CA LYS A 631 17.68 -19.82 -0.66
C LYS A 631 16.19 -19.85 -0.34
N TYR A 632 15.38 -20.61 -1.07
CA TYR A 632 13.93 -20.67 -0.88
C TYR A 632 13.50 -22.00 -0.26
N ALA A 633 14.08 -23.11 -0.71
CA ALA A 633 13.77 -24.45 -0.22
C ALA A 633 14.18 -24.67 1.24
N ALA A 634 15.24 -24.00 1.70
CA ALA A 634 15.68 -24.04 3.10
C ALA A 634 14.53 -23.73 4.08
N PHE A 635 13.73 -22.70 3.80
CA PHE A 635 12.58 -22.34 4.62
C PHE A 635 11.45 -23.40 4.59
N VAL A 636 11.31 -24.16 3.50
CA VAL A 636 10.37 -25.28 3.42
C VAL A 636 10.83 -26.44 4.30
N VAL A 637 12.14 -26.74 4.31
CA VAL A 637 12.73 -27.77 5.18
C VAL A 637 12.60 -27.38 6.65
N GLU A 638 12.91 -26.13 6.99
CA GLU A 638 12.71 -25.56 8.34
C GLU A 638 11.24 -25.68 8.77
N GLY A 639 10.31 -25.21 7.92
CA GLY A 639 8.87 -25.30 8.20
C GLY A 639 8.36 -26.75 8.35
N LEU A 640 8.91 -27.69 7.56
CA LEU A 640 8.61 -29.11 7.69
C LEU A 640 9.06 -29.65 9.05
N TYR A 641 10.29 -29.34 9.46
CA TYR A 641 10.78 -29.72 10.79
C TYR A 641 9.91 -29.11 11.88
N GLU A 642 9.57 -27.82 11.79
CA GLU A 642 8.78 -27.12 12.79
C GLU A 642 7.41 -27.78 12.97
N ALA A 643 6.62 -27.95 11.91
CA ALA A 643 5.21 -28.36 12.01
C ALA A 643 4.97 -29.88 12.12
N ALA A 644 5.96 -30.70 11.79
CA ALA A 644 5.78 -32.15 11.67
C ALA A 644 5.72 -32.89 13.01
N PRO A 645 5.06 -34.07 13.06
CA PRO A 645 5.08 -34.92 14.25
C PRO A 645 6.46 -35.55 14.47
N VAL A 646 6.73 -36.01 15.69
CA VAL A 646 8.02 -36.57 16.12
C VAL A 646 8.62 -37.59 15.12
N PRO A 647 7.86 -38.56 14.56
CA PRO A 647 8.44 -39.54 13.64
C PRO A 647 8.97 -38.93 12.34
N VAL A 648 8.34 -37.87 11.85
CA VAL A 648 8.77 -37.15 10.64
C VAL A 648 9.97 -36.25 10.97
N LYS A 649 9.96 -35.57 12.14
CA LYS A 649 11.11 -34.79 12.64
C LYS A 649 12.35 -35.69 12.74
N GLU A 650 12.22 -36.88 13.32
CA GLU A 650 13.34 -37.81 13.48
C GLU A 650 13.83 -38.33 12.12
N ALA A 651 12.92 -38.70 11.22
CA ALA A 651 13.29 -39.14 9.88
C ALA A 651 14.07 -38.06 9.10
N LEU A 652 13.58 -36.82 9.15
CA LEU A 652 14.23 -35.66 8.53
C LEU A 652 15.62 -35.41 9.13
N VAL A 653 15.73 -35.34 10.45
CA VAL A 653 17.03 -35.10 11.11
C VAL A 653 18.03 -36.22 10.81
N LYS A 654 17.60 -37.50 10.82
CA LYS A 654 18.45 -38.62 10.40
C LYS A 654 19.01 -38.44 8.98
N ALA A 655 18.21 -37.95 8.04
CA ALA A 655 18.65 -37.68 6.68
C ALA A 655 19.59 -36.45 6.57
N LEU A 656 19.52 -35.51 7.51
CA LEU A 656 20.41 -34.34 7.58
C LEU A 656 21.77 -34.64 8.23
N VAL A 657 21.89 -35.68 9.06
CA VAL A 657 23.14 -36.03 9.76
C VAL A 657 24.34 -36.23 8.82
N PRO A 658 24.25 -37.00 7.72
CA PRO A 658 25.38 -37.15 6.78
C PRO A 658 25.83 -35.80 6.20
N LEU A 659 24.87 -34.94 5.82
CA LEU A 659 25.15 -33.62 5.27
C LEU A 659 25.84 -32.70 6.29
N TYR A 660 25.41 -32.74 7.55
CA TYR A 660 26.05 -32.01 8.64
C TYR A 660 27.50 -32.46 8.88
N GLN A 661 27.75 -33.77 8.82
CA GLN A 661 29.11 -34.32 8.96
C GLN A 661 30.02 -33.88 7.81
N ASP A 662 29.50 -33.85 6.58
CA ASP A 662 30.26 -33.38 5.41
C ASP A 662 30.56 -31.88 5.48
N LEU A 663 29.59 -31.05 5.90
CA LEU A 663 29.82 -29.62 6.15
C LEU A 663 30.92 -29.39 7.20
N ARG A 664 30.90 -30.16 8.30
CA ARG A 664 31.91 -30.07 9.37
C ARG A 664 33.30 -30.47 8.90
N ARG A 665 33.43 -31.51 8.07
CA ARG A 665 34.70 -31.94 7.47
C ARG A 665 35.28 -30.88 6.53
N GLN A 666 34.42 -30.21 5.76
CA GLN A 666 34.84 -29.13 4.87
C GLN A 666 35.24 -27.86 5.64
N GLY A 667 34.60 -27.56 6.77
CA GLY A 667 34.93 -26.43 7.64
C GLY A 667 36.21 -26.60 8.46
N SER A 668 36.63 -27.84 8.74
CA SER A 668 37.88 -28.13 9.47
C SER A 668 39.13 -28.23 8.59
N GLY A 669 39.02 -27.92 7.28
CA GLY A 669 40.09 -28.11 6.29
C GLY A 669 41.05 -26.93 6.10
N SER A 670 40.93 -25.83 6.86
CA SER A 670 41.77 -24.64 6.70
C SER A 670 42.72 -24.38 7.88
N VAL A 671 43.50 -25.39 8.30
CA VAL A 671 44.90 -25.22 8.74
C VAL A 671 45.61 -26.57 8.55
N ALA A 672 46.32 -26.74 7.45
CA ALA A 672 47.44 -27.66 7.38
C ALA A 672 48.57 -26.95 6.60
N PRO A 673 49.76 -26.76 7.19
CA PRO A 673 50.87 -26.11 6.51
C PRO A 673 51.43 -27.05 5.43
N THR A 674 51.52 -26.49 4.22
CA THR A 674 52.55 -26.75 3.20
C THR A 674 53.39 -28.02 3.32
N ALA A 675 53.23 -28.94 2.35
CA ALA A 675 54.34 -29.69 1.74
C ALA A 675 53.88 -30.34 0.43
N ALA A 676 53.57 -29.54 -0.59
CA ALA A 676 53.59 -29.92 -2.02
C ALA A 676 53.11 -28.73 -2.86
N ALA A 677 53.82 -27.61 -2.76
CA ALA A 677 53.72 -26.52 -3.74
C ALA A 677 54.82 -26.76 -4.78
N GLU A 678 54.45 -27.40 -5.89
CA GLU A 678 55.10 -27.35 -7.21
C GLU A 678 54.54 -28.51 -8.06
N ALA A 679 53.41 -28.29 -8.76
CA ALA A 679 53.01 -29.04 -9.98
C ALA A 679 51.58 -28.74 -10.50
N ALA A 680 50.86 -27.70 -10.06
CA ALA A 680 49.47 -27.48 -10.52
C ALA A 680 49.09 -26.04 -10.87
N GLU A 681 50.05 -25.20 -11.27
CA GLU A 681 49.75 -23.97 -12.01
C GLU A 681 49.53 -24.29 -13.50
N ALA A 682 48.39 -24.89 -13.83
CA ALA A 682 47.90 -24.98 -15.21
C ALA A 682 46.38 -25.18 -15.36
N ALA A 683 45.59 -25.13 -14.28
CA ALA A 683 44.15 -25.37 -14.33
C ALA A 683 43.30 -24.34 -13.56
N ALA A 684 43.83 -23.13 -13.37
CA ALA A 684 43.22 -22.09 -12.52
C ALA A 684 42.48 -20.98 -13.29
N ALA A 685 41.97 -21.26 -14.50
CA ALA A 685 41.24 -20.26 -15.29
C ALA A 685 39.72 -20.54 -15.44
N ASP A 686 39.24 -21.74 -15.11
CA ASP A 686 37.82 -22.10 -15.22
C ASP A 686 37.08 -22.22 -13.86
N ALA A 687 37.76 -21.94 -12.73
CA ALA A 687 37.22 -22.16 -11.38
C ALA A 687 36.80 -20.89 -10.61
N GLU A 688 36.95 -19.69 -11.18
CA GLU A 688 36.65 -18.43 -10.48
C GLU A 688 35.16 -18.02 -10.50
N ALA A 689 34.31 -18.68 -11.29
CA ALA A 689 32.86 -18.44 -11.26
C ALA A 689 32.12 -19.21 -10.14
N ASP A 690 32.65 -20.35 -9.68
CA ASP A 690 31.97 -21.26 -8.73
C ASP A 690 32.27 -20.97 -7.25
N ALA A 691 33.37 -20.26 -6.94
CA ALA A 691 33.78 -20.00 -5.55
C ALA A 691 32.91 -18.94 -4.84
N SER A 692 32.28 -18.02 -5.58
CA SER A 692 31.48 -16.92 -5.03
C SER A 692 30.06 -17.33 -4.59
N SER A 693 29.53 -18.43 -5.12
CA SER A 693 28.19 -18.95 -4.81
C SER A 693 28.18 -19.93 -3.63
N ALA A 694 29.34 -20.55 -3.31
CA ALA A 694 29.48 -21.59 -2.30
C ALA A 694 29.37 -21.06 -0.85
N THR A 695 29.77 -19.81 -0.60
CA THR A 695 29.73 -19.19 0.75
C THR A 695 28.30 -18.92 1.23
N PRO A 696 27.39 -18.32 0.43
CA PRO A 696 25.97 -18.20 0.78
C PRO A 696 25.28 -19.55 0.97
N GLN A 697 25.52 -20.53 0.08
CA GLN A 697 24.88 -21.85 0.14
C GLN A 697 25.27 -22.62 1.40
N ARG A 698 26.54 -22.57 1.80
CA ARG A 698 27.02 -23.16 3.06
C ARG A 698 26.37 -22.49 4.27
N PHE A 699 26.29 -21.16 4.29
CA PHE A 699 25.64 -20.42 5.37
C PHE A 699 24.17 -20.82 5.53
N ILE A 700 23.43 -20.91 4.42
CA ILE A 700 22.03 -21.37 4.42
C ILE A 700 21.93 -22.80 4.99
N ALA A 701 22.78 -23.72 4.52
CA ALA A 701 22.77 -25.09 5.00
C ALA A 701 23.06 -25.18 6.51
N TYR A 702 24.06 -24.46 7.03
CA TYR A 702 24.34 -24.39 8.47
C TYR A 702 23.15 -23.84 9.27
N LYS A 703 22.46 -22.83 8.75
CA LYS A 703 21.25 -22.29 9.38
C LYS A 703 20.15 -23.35 9.46
N VAL A 704 19.91 -24.11 8.39
CA VAL A 704 18.94 -25.22 8.39
C VAL A 704 19.33 -26.29 9.43
N MET A 705 20.60 -26.67 9.49
CA MET A 705 21.09 -27.66 10.48
C MET A 705 20.87 -27.18 11.92
N SER A 706 21.12 -25.90 12.19
CA SER A 706 20.88 -25.27 13.49
C SER A 706 19.39 -25.27 13.84
N LYS A 707 18.53 -24.84 12.91
CA LYS A 707 17.07 -24.77 13.10
C LYS A 707 16.42 -26.15 13.27
N CYS A 708 16.93 -27.17 12.57
CA CYS A 708 16.47 -28.55 12.71
C CYS A 708 17.09 -29.29 13.91
N CYS A 709 17.92 -28.61 14.71
CA CYS A 709 18.59 -29.14 15.89
C CYS A 709 19.42 -30.42 15.60
N VAL A 710 20.07 -30.48 14.43
CA VAL A 710 20.82 -31.67 13.97
C VAL A 710 22.01 -31.95 14.89
N GLU A 711 22.72 -30.91 15.32
CA GLU A 711 23.85 -31.04 16.25
C GLU A 711 23.43 -31.64 17.60
N GLN A 712 22.29 -31.19 18.15
CA GLN A 712 21.74 -31.75 19.38
C GLN A 712 21.34 -33.22 19.19
N TYR A 713 20.81 -33.61 18.03
CA TYR A 713 20.51 -35.01 17.73
C TYR A 713 21.76 -35.90 17.70
N VAL A 714 22.86 -35.40 17.11
CA VAL A 714 24.13 -36.14 17.01
C VAL A 714 24.79 -36.31 18.37
N HIS A 715 24.82 -35.27 19.20
CA HIS A 715 25.59 -35.28 20.46
C HIS A 715 24.75 -35.60 21.71
N ARG A 716 23.44 -35.33 21.69
CA ARG A 716 22.53 -35.43 22.86
C ARG A 716 21.14 -35.91 22.44
N LYS A 717 21.08 -37.10 21.82
CA LYS A 717 19.85 -37.68 21.24
C LYS A 717 18.66 -37.70 22.21
N ASP A 718 18.86 -38.09 23.47
CA ASP A 718 17.78 -38.18 24.46
C ASP A 718 17.19 -36.80 24.79
N ASP A 719 18.02 -35.76 24.83
CA ASP A 719 17.57 -34.38 25.06
C ASP A 719 16.83 -33.84 23.83
N TRP A 720 17.27 -34.21 22.62
CA TRP A 720 16.56 -33.88 21.40
C TRP A 720 15.15 -34.52 21.37
N VAL A 721 15.02 -35.80 21.76
CA VAL A 721 13.71 -36.48 21.80
C VAL A 721 12.76 -35.76 22.76
N LYS A 722 13.21 -35.47 23.99
CA LYS A 722 12.41 -34.73 24.99
C LYS A 722 11.97 -33.36 24.47
N MET A 723 12.86 -32.62 23.80
CA MET A 723 12.52 -31.34 23.20
C MET A 723 11.50 -31.49 22.07
N ALA A 724 11.69 -32.44 21.15
CA ALA A 724 10.78 -32.68 20.02
C ALA A 724 9.37 -33.07 20.50
N GLU A 725 9.27 -33.93 21.52
CA GLU A 725 8.00 -34.30 22.15
C GLU A 725 7.31 -33.09 22.79
N ARG A 726 8.05 -32.23 23.51
CA ARG A 726 7.52 -30.99 24.08
C ARG A 726 7.01 -30.03 23.01
N GLN A 727 7.78 -29.82 21.94
CA GLN A 727 7.36 -28.99 20.80
C GLN A 727 6.05 -29.52 20.18
N CYS A 728 5.98 -30.83 19.90
CA CYS A 728 4.78 -31.45 19.36
C CYS A 728 3.59 -31.44 20.35
N HIS A 729 3.85 -31.48 21.65
CA HIS A 729 2.80 -31.34 22.67
C HIS A 729 2.22 -29.92 22.67
N VAL A 730 3.08 -28.89 22.71
CA VAL A 730 2.67 -27.48 22.64
C VAL A 730 1.88 -27.21 21.36
N GLN A 731 2.35 -27.69 20.20
CA GLN A 731 1.63 -27.53 18.94
C GLN A 731 0.26 -28.20 18.94
N ARG A 732 0.13 -29.42 19.50
CA ARG A 732 -1.17 -30.07 19.64
C ARG A 732 -2.11 -29.29 20.56
N LEU A 733 -1.58 -28.72 21.64
CA LEU A 733 -2.34 -27.88 22.55
C LEU A 733 -2.83 -26.60 21.87
N MET A 734 -1.93 -25.88 21.19
CA MET A 734 -2.28 -24.70 20.39
C MET A 734 -3.34 -25.02 19.33
N ARG A 735 -3.19 -26.13 18.59
CA ARG A 735 -4.21 -26.56 17.61
C ARG A 735 -5.57 -26.80 18.25
N ARG A 736 -5.63 -27.42 19.44
CA ARG A 736 -6.90 -27.66 20.12
C ARG A 736 -7.57 -26.36 20.53
N MET A 737 -6.82 -25.40 21.06
CA MET A 737 -7.35 -24.09 21.45
C MET A 737 -7.83 -23.29 20.23
N LEU A 738 -7.08 -23.33 19.13
CA LEU A 738 -7.35 -22.55 17.92
C LEU A 738 -8.40 -23.15 16.98
N LEU A 739 -8.84 -24.39 17.23
CA LEU A 739 -9.88 -25.09 16.46
C LEU A 739 -11.13 -25.40 17.32
N SER A 740 -11.15 -24.96 18.59
CA SER A 740 -12.31 -25.09 19.49
C SER A 740 -13.23 -23.87 19.49
N GLU A 741 -12.90 -22.85 18.70
CA GLU A 741 -13.76 -21.75 18.27
C GLU A 741 -14.25 -22.03 16.85
#